data_AF-A0AA39A7C6-F1
#
_entry.id   AF-A0AA39A7C6-F1
#
_cell.length_a   1.000
_cell.length_b   1.000
_cell.length_c   1.000
_cell.angle_alpha   90.00
_cell.angle_beta   90.00
_cell.angle_gamma   90.00
#
_symmetry.space_group_name_H-M   'P 1'
#
loop_
_entity.id
_entity.type
_entity.pdbx_description
1 polymer ?
#
loop_
_entity_poly.entity_id
_entity_poly.type
_entity_poly.pdbx_seq_one_letter_code
_entity_poly.pdbx_strand_id
1 'polypeptide(L)'
;MENVETISLDLFRSKEKWFTTKIFAQMKKVFAKMKNLRFLKVYSSHGDEYKMLLPKGFEFPPNLNYLHWDGLESLPSNFHGEKLVAIILKSSNIKTLLKGDKCLADLKFIDLSNSQQLIKIPEFSRIPKLEKLNLDSCISFSKLHSSIGTVSQMKFLRVLNFSESGIRELPSSIGSLTYLETLNLSKCSKFEKFPDIFFVNMRHLKMHRLSHSGIKELPTSIECLEALENLLLDNCSNFEKFPEIQKNMENLSYLALENTAIKELSYWTSHLTRLTDLSLRGCKTLRSLPKQHLSIFSEITEDMEHLTYLNLRQLAITELPSSIERLKRLTRLELSNCENLETLPNSIGNLTNVHALLVRNCRKLHKLPDSLRSLLRCLKELDVGGCNLMEGAIPSDLWCLFSLESLNVSENNIRCMPVGIIQLSQLDILRMNHCLMLEEIPELQLSLRWIGAHGCPCLETLSSDPMHLLWSYLLNCFKSQIQDFECPTRSKYYCETRVVIPGSRGIPEWISHKSMGYTNFLGFALFYHHVPLDYDHDLLNPTLDLLMSHGNRFEYMHRIWFSPEGKKCFTNGVSIWPWGFEKDCTSCLDPELMVAYFPQIAISSKYRSNRWNNFKARFYGPYGHGTKVESCGIHLIYNKAQDHPQQSLQLFNVKRSHDDTKDHPHV
;
A
#
# COMPACT_ATOMS: atom_id res chain seq x y z
N MET A 1 -45.21 0.36 -26.49
CA MET A 1 -43.95 -0.30 -26.07
C MET A 1 -43.04 -0.66 -27.24
N GLU A 2 -43.50 -0.61 -28.51
CA GLU A 2 -42.64 -0.91 -29.67
C GLU A 2 -41.43 0.02 -29.80
N ASN A 3 -41.53 1.29 -29.37
CA ASN A 3 -40.43 2.27 -29.46
C ASN A 3 -39.37 2.16 -28.35
N VAL A 4 -39.47 1.19 -27.42
CA VAL A 4 -38.50 1.05 -26.33
C VAL A 4 -37.24 0.38 -26.87
N GLU A 5 -36.11 1.11 -26.82
CA GLU A 5 -34.84 0.62 -27.36
C GLU A 5 -33.85 0.15 -26.29
N THR A 6 -34.02 0.62 -25.05
CA THR A 6 -33.12 0.30 -23.93
C THR A 6 -33.92 0.00 -22.67
N ILE A 7 -33.51 -1.07 -21.97
CA ILE A 7 -33.99 -1.42 -20.64
C ILE A 7 -32.78 -1.70 -19.74
N SER A 8 -32.77 -1.08 -18.57
CA SER A 8 -31.82 -1.37 -17.50
C SER A 8 -32.60 -1.60 -16.21
N LEU A 9 -32.51 -2.82 -15.68
CA LEU A 9 -33.17 -3.24 -14.46
C LEU A 9 -32.08 -3.45 -13.40
N ASP A 10 -32.08 -2.60 -12.38
CA ASP A 10 -31.25 -2.78 -11.21
C ASP A 10 -32.05 -3.50 -10.12
N LEU A 11 -31.81 -4.80 -9.98
CA LEU A 11 -32.49 -5.63 -8.98
C LEU A 11 -31.72 -5.65 -7.65
N PHE A 12 -30.59 -4.96 -7.55
CA PHE A 12 -29.78 -4.88 -6.32
C PHE A 12 -30.59 -4.33 -5.14
N ARG A 13 -31.48 -3.38 -5.40
CA ARG A 13 -32.26 -2.67 -4.38
C ARG A 13 -33.61 -3.31 -4.07
N SER A 14 -33.97 -4.40 -4.75
CA SER A 14 -35.24 -5.08 -4.52
C SER A 14 -35.21 -5.81 -3.17
N LYS A 15 -36.18 -5.50 -2.29
CA LYS A 15 -36.38 -6.24 -1.03
C LYS A 15 -37.02 -7.62 -1.27
N GLU A 16 -37.68 -7.81 -2.40
CA GLU A 16 -38.27 -9.10 -2.78
C GLU A 16 -37.17 -10.00 -3.33
N LYS A 17 -36.82 -11.02 -2.53
CA LYS A 17 -35.76 -12.02 -2.79
C LYS A 17 -36.08 -12.99 -3.94
N TRP A 18 -37.19 -12.78 -4.65
CA TRP A 18 -37.65 -13.66 -5.72
C TRP A 18 -38.24 -12.83 -6.86
N PHE A 19 -37.60 -12.86 -8.02
CA PHE A 19 -38.37 -12.74 -9.26
C PHE A 19 -38.92 -14.13 -9.55
N THR A 20 -40.19 -14.37 -9.20
CA THR A 20 -40.82 -15.66 -9.52
C THR A 20 -40.80 -15.87 -11.03
N THR A 21 -40.78 -17.14 -11.45
CA THR A 21 -41.11 -17.55 -12.83
C THR A 21 -42.39 -16.90 -13.33
N LYS A 22 -43.34 -16.52 -12.46
CA LYS A 22 -44.56 -15.78 -12.81
C LYS A 22 -44.30 -14.37 -13.34
N ILE A 23 -43.44 -13.57 -12.70
CA ILE A 23 -43.09 -12.21 -13.19
C ILE A 23 -42.39 -12.33 -14.54
N PHE A 24 -41.44 -13.25 -14.67
CA PHE A 24 -40.78 -13.48 -15.96
C PHE A 24 -41.72 -14.06 -17.03
N ALA A 25 -42.73 -14.85 -16.65
CA ALA A 25 -43.76 -15.32 -17.58
C ALA A 25 -44.65 -14.17 -18.07
N GLN A 26 -44.89 -13.15 -17.23
CA GLN A 26 -45.53 -11.90 -17.67
C GLN A 26 -44.57 -11.09 -18.56
N MET A 27 -43.30 -10.96 -18.18
CA MET A 27 -42.28 -10.30 -19.00
C MET A 27 -42.08 -10.95 -20.35
N LYS A 28 -42.23 -12.28 -20.49
CA LYS A 28 -42.20 -12.98 -21.78
C LYS A 28 -43.17 -12.33 -22.78
N LYS A 29 -44.41 -12.06 -22.35
CA LYS A 29 -45.43 -11.40 -23.21
C LYS A 29 -45.07 -9.95 -23.54
N VAL A 30 -44.33 -9.27 -22.65
CA VAL A 30 -43.92 -7.87 -22.80
C VAL A 30 -42.72 -7.76 -23.74
N PHE A 31 -41.66 -8.55 -23.53
CA PHE A 31 -40.47 -8.57 -24.37
C PHE A 31 -40.76 -9.01 -25.80
N ALA A 32 -41.69 -9.95 -26.01
CA ALA A 32 -42.16 -10.32 -27.34
C ALA A 32 -42.76 -9.13 -28.14
N LYS A 33 -43.27 -8.10 -27.46
CA LYS A 33 -43.82 -6.88 -28.09
C LYS A 33 -42.78 -5.77 -28.28
N MET A 34 -41.59 -5.88 -27.68
CA MET A 34 -40.54 -4.85 -27.73
C MET A 34 -39.56 -5.10 -28.89
N LYS A 35 -40.07 -4.99 -30.11
CA LYS A 35 -39.31 -5.32 -31.33
C LYS A 35 -38.09 -4.44 -31.58
N ASN A 36 -38.08 -3.21 -31.07
CA ASN A 36 -36.94 -2.28 -31.22
C ASN A 36 -35.95 -2.32 -30.04
N LEU A 37 -36.11 -3.25 -29.09
CA LEU A 37 -35.19 -3.33 -27.96
C LEU A 37 -33.80 -3.80 -28.43
N ARG A 38 -32.80 -2.95 -28.20
CA ARG A 38 -31.39 -3.17 -28.59
C ARG A 38 -30.49 -3.41 -27.38
N PHE A 39 -30.81 -2.80 -26.24
CA PHE A 39 -30.01 -2.90 -25.02
C PHE A 39 -30.85 -3.45 -23.88
N LEU A 40 -30.41 -4.55 -23.29
CA LEU A 40 -31.01 -5.14 -22.10
C LEU A 40 -29.94 -5.35 -21.04
N LYS A 41 -30.12 -4.70 -19.88
CA LYS A 41 -29.28 -4.88 -18.70
C LYS A 41 -30.12 -5.32 -17.52
N VAL A 42 -29.70 -6.39 -16.87
CA VAL A 42 -30.32 -6.91 -15.65
C VAL A 42 -29.21 -7.18 -14.65
N TYR A 43 -29.15 -6.35 -13.61
CA TYR A 43 -28.20 -6.49 -12.52
C TYR A 43 -28.85 -7.26 -11.37
N SER A 44 -28.18 -8.29 -10.87
CA SER A 44 -28.61 -9.10 -9.72
C SER A 44 -27.42 -9.32 -8.79
N SER A 45 -27.62 -9.20 -7.48
CA SER A 45 -26.53 -9.10 -6.50
C SER A 45 -26.42 -10.27 -5.53
N HIS A 46 -27.21 -11.31 -5.72
CA HIS A 46 -27.49 -12.25 -4.65
C HIS A 46 -26.53 -13.45 -4.64
N GLY A 47 -25.21 -13.21 -4.67
CA GLY A 47 -24.17 -14.23 -4.47
C GLY A 47 -24.34 -15.52 -5.27
N ASP A 48 -23.66 -16.59 -4.88
CA ASP A 48 -23.84 -17.91 -5.50
C ASP A 48 -25.19 -18.58 -5.11
N GLU A 49 -25.87 -18.06 -4.08
CA GLU A 49 -27.05 -18.68 -3.47
C GLU A 49 -28.37 -18.44 -4.22
N TYR A 50 -28.49 -17.39 -5.05
CA TYR A 50 -29.77 -17.05 -5.70
C TYR A 50 -29.59 -16.75 -7.19
N LYS A 51 -29.80 -17.78 -8.02
CA LYS A 51 -29.70 -17.69 -9.48
C LYS A 51 -31.09 -17.51 -10.12
N MET A 52 -31.15 -16.74 -11.20
CA MET A 52 -32.39 -16.41 -11.89
C MET A 52 -32.76 -17.48 -12.92
N LEU A 53 -33.92 -18.10 -12.70
CA LEU A 53 -34.53 -19.08 -13.60
C LEU A 53 -35.42 -18.39 -14.64
N LEU A 54 -35.05 -18.52 -15.92
CA LEU A 54 -35.94 -18.12 -17.00
C LEU A 54 -37.06 -19.16 -17.18
N PRO A 55 -38.33 -18.74 -17.36
CA PRO A 55 -39.43 -19.64 -17.64
C PRO A 55 -39.20 -20.45 -18.91
N LYS A 56 -39.76 -21.67 -18.96
CA LYS A 56 -39.69 -22.52 -20.14
C LYS A 56 -40.29 -21.79 -21.36
N GLY A 57 -39.52 -21.74 -22.45
CA GLY A 57 -39.91 -21.05 -23.68
C GLY A 57 -39.88 -19.52 -23.57
N PHE A 58 -39.11 -18.95 -22.64
CA PHE A 58 -38.81 -17.52 -22.65
C PHE A 58 -38.13 -17.13 -23.98
N GLU A 59 -38.52 -15.98 -24.53
CA GLU A 59 -37.98 -15.46 -25.79
C GLU A 59 -37.34 -14.11 -25.53
N PHE A 60 -36.07 -14.01 -25.91
CA PHE A 60 -35.37 -12.73 -25.91
C PHE A 60 -35.82 -11.89 -27.12
N PRO A 61 -35.87 -10.56 -27.00
CA PRO A 61 -36.17 -9.69 -28.12
C PRO A 61 -35.21 -9.94 -29.30
N PRO A 62 -35.74 -9.99 -30.54
CA PRO A 62 -34.99 -10.49 -31.70
C PRO A 62 -33.88 -9.55 -32.18
N ASN A 63 -33.94 -8.27 -31.81
CA ASN A 63 -33.01 -7.22 -32.28
C ASN A 63 -32.02 -6.76 -31.20
N LEU A 64 -31.74 -7.59 -30.18
CA LEU A 64 -30.77 -7.26 -29.16
C LEU A 64 -29.35 -7.17 -29.73
N ASN A 65 -28.70 -6.04 -29.46
CA ASN A 65 -27.29 -5.80 -29.75
C ASN A 65 -26.43 -5.96 -28.48
N TYR A 66 -27.01 -5.73 -27.31
CA TYR A 66 -26.30 -5.79 -26.04
C TYR A 66 -27.15 -6.50 -25.00
N LEU A 67 -26.60 -7.56 -24.41
CA LEU A 67 -27.21 -8.31 -23.32
C LEU A 67 -26.27 -8.32 -22.12
N HIS A 68 -26.72 -7.75 -21.00
CA HIS A 68 -26.11 -7.92 -19.69
C HIS A 68 -27.11 -8.59 -18.77
N TRP A 69 -26.73 -9.72 -18.18
CA TRP A 69 -27.54 -10.43 -17.21
C TRP A 69 -26.68 -11.12 -16.15
N ASP A 70 -26.75 -10.64 -14.91
CA ASP A 70 -26.01 -11.26 -13.81
C ASP A 70 -26.82 -12.41 -13.18
N GLY A 71 -26.15 -13.52 -12.83
CA GLY A 71 -26.78 -14.61 -12.08
C GLY A 71 -27.74 -15.48 -12.89
N LEU A 72 -27.56 -15.59 -14.21
CA LEU A 72 -28.43 -16.39 -15.06
C LEU A 72 -28.13 -17.90 -14.91
N GLU A 73 -29.15 -18.75 -14.75
CA GLU A 73 -28.89 -20.20 -14.67
C GLU A 73 -28.49 -20.80 -16.02
N SER A 74 -29.22 -20.50 -17.08
CA SER A 74 -28.87 -20.90 -18.45
C SER A 74 -29.53 -20.03 -19.51
N LEU A 75 -28.92 -19.95 -20.69
CA LEU A 75 -29.57 -19.41 -21.88
C LEU A 75 -30.58 -20.43 -22.45
N PRO A 76 -31.78 -19.98 -22.87
CA PRO A 76 -32.78 -20.86 -23.42
C PRO A 76 -32.36 -21.34 -24.82
N SER A 77 -32.78 -22.54 -25.22
CA SER A 77 -32.33 -23.19 -26.47
C SER A 77 -32.73 -22.42 -27.74
N ASN A 78 -33.85 -21.69 -27.68
CA ASN A 78 -34.35 -20.79 -28.72
C ASN A 78 -33.64 -19.41 -28.73
N PHE A 79 -32.56 -19.19 -27.97
CA PHE A 79 -31.81 -17.95 -28.03
C PHE A 79 -31.05 -17.84 -29.37
N HIS A 80 -31.40 -16.86 -30.21
CA HIS A 80 -30.82 -16.69 -31.55
C HIS A 80 -29.60 -15.75 -31.54
N GLY A 81 -29.68 -14.60 -30.88
CA GLY A 81 -28.53 -13.74 -30.58
C GLY A 81 -27.73 -13.21 -31.78
N GLU A 82 -28.18 -13.40 -33.02
CA GLU A 82 -27.41 -13.17 -34.25
C GLU A 82 -26.93 -11.71 -34.41
N LYS A 83 -27.67 -10.74 -33.87
CA LYS A 83 -27.35 -9.30 -33.90
C LYS A 83 -26.54 -8.81 -32.70
N LEU A 84 -26.19 -9.71 -31.77
CA LEU A 84 -25.47 -9.33 -30.56
C LEU A 84 -24.05 -8.88 -30.89
N VAL A 85 -23.70 -7.73 -30.34
CA VAL A 85 -22.35 -7.17 -30.33
C VAL A 85 -21.66 -7.47 -29.00
N ALA A 86 -22.42 -7.52 -27.89
CA ALA A 86 -21.88 -7.83 -26.57
C ALA A 86 -22.82 -8.72 -25.76
N ILE A 87 -22.24 -9.71 -25.09
CA ILE A 87 -22.92 -10.58 -24.13
C ILE A 87 -22.13 -10.62 -22.81
N ILE A 88 -22.80 -10.24 -21.73
CA ILE A 88 -22.24 -10.17 -20.38
C ILE A 88 -23.15 -11.01 -19.48
N LEU A 89 -22.68 -12.17 -19.06
CA LEU A 89 -23.41 -13.12 -18.22
C LEU A 89 -22.59 -13.44 -16.98
N LYS A 90 -22.34 -12.43 -16.14
CA LYS A 90 -21.49 -12.60 -14.95
C LYS A 90 -22.18 -13.46 -13.91
N SER A 91 -21.40 -14.15 -13.08
CA SER A 91 -21.88 -14.96 -11.97
C SER A 91 -22.98 -15.96 -12.35
N SER A 92 -22.96 -16.44 -13.60
CA SER A 92 -24.02 -17.27 -14.17
C SER A 92 -23.69 -18.77 -14.02
N ASN A 93 -24.70 -19.64 -14.01
CA ASN A 93 -24.51 -21.10 -13.91
C ASN A 93 -24.37 -21.79 -15.27
N ILE A 94 -24.05 -21.02 -16.30
CA ILE A 94 -23.97 -21.52 -17.67
C ILE A 94 -22.83 -22.53 -17.81
N LYS A 95 -23.16 -23.77 -18.20
CA LYS A 95 -22.13 -24.78 -18.54
C LYS A 95 -21.54 -24.58 -19.94
N THR A 96 -22.37 -24.10 -20.85
CA THR A 96 -22.02 -23.73 -22.22
C THR A 96 -22.77 -22.47 -22.61
N LEU A 97 -22.11 -21.54 -23.30
CA LEU A 97 -22.73 -20.29 -23.74
C LEU A 97 -23.85 -20.54 -24.78
N LEU A 98 -23.64 -21.48 -25.70
CA LEU A 98 -24.63 -21.85 -26.71
C LEU A 98 -24.71 -23.38 -26.87
N LYS A 99 -25.89 -23.85 -27.26
CA LYS A 99 -26.13 -25.23 -27.69
C LYS A 99 -26.45 -25.22 -29.19
N GLY A 100 -25.86 -26.15 -29.97
CA GLY A 100 -26.07 -26.27 -31.42
C GLY A 100 -25.15 -25.41 -32.28
N ASP A 101 -25.41 -25.34 -33.60
CA ASP A 101 -24.52 -24.77 -34.64
C ASP A 101 -24.66 -23.27 -34.91
N LYS A 102 -25.09 -22.50 -33.91
CA LYS A 102 -25.38 -21.06 -34.08
C LYS A 102 -24.10 -20.22 -34.22
N CYS A 103 -24.09 -19.32 -35.21
CA CYS A 103 -23.01 -18.38 -35.48
C CYS A 103 -23.38 -16.98 -34.95
N LEU A 104 -22.50 -16.36 -34.16
CA LEU A 104 -22.65 -15.01 -33.61
C LEU A 104 -21.66 -14.08 -34.32
N ALA A 105 -21.93 -13.80 -35.59
CA ALA A 105 -20.97 -13.16 -36.51
C ALA A 105 -20.57 -11.72 -36.12
N ASP A 106 -21.46 -10.99 -35.43
CA ASP A 106 -21.23 -9.59 -35.03
C ASP A 106 -20.74 -9.42 -33.59
N LEU A 107 -20.55 -10.53 -32.87
CA LEU A 107 -20.19 -10.50 -31.47
C LEU A 107 -18.73 -10.09 -31.27
N LYS A 108 -18.53 -9.01 -30.51
CA LYS A 108 -17.23 -8.42 -30.20
C LYS A 108 -16.81 -8.64 -28.76
N PHE A 109 -17.75 -8.72 -27.83
CA PHE A 109 -17.44 -8.85 -26.41
C PHE A 109 -18.20 -10.00 -25.75
N ILE A 110 -17.46 -10.87 -25.07
CA ILE A 110 -17.99 -11.91 -24.20
C ILE A 110 -17.41 -11.70 -22.80
N ASP A 111 -18.26 -11.57 -21.80
CA ASP A 111 -17.89 -11.56 -20.39
C ASP A 111 -18.73 -12.56 -19.62
N LEU A 112 -18.12 -13.68 -19.25
CA LEU A 112 -18.75 -14.75 -18.47
C LEU A 112 -18.11 -14.85 -17.08
N SER A 113 -17.49 -13.77 -16.61
CA SER A 113 -16.72 -13.79 -15.36
C SER A 113 -17.53 -14.31 -14.17
N ASN A 114 -16.86 -15.02 -13.27
CA ASN A 114 -17.44 -15.70 -12.11
C ASN A 114 -18.50 -16.78 -12.47
N SER A 115 -18.53 -17.26 -13.72
CA SER A 115 -19.36 -18.41 -14.10
C SER A 115 -18.64 -19.71 -13.78
N GLN A 116 -18.68 -20.13 -12.51
CA GLN A 116 -17.87 -21.23 -11.97
C GLN A 116 -18.12 -22.59 -12.63
N GLN A 117 -19.32 -22.83 -13.19
CA GLN A 117 -19.69 -24.09 -13.87
C GLN A 117 -19.42 -24.09 -15.38
N LEU A 118 -18.83 -23.02 -15.94
CA LEU A 118 -18.54 -22.94 -17.37
C LEU A 118 -17.47 -23.97 -17.76
N ILE A 119 -17.80 -24.85 -18.71
CA ILE A 119 -16.91 -25.91 -19.19
C ILE A 119 -16.46 -25.64 -20.62
N LYS A 120 -17.32 -25.06 -21.45
CA LYS A 120 -17.06 -24.86 -22.87
C LYS A 120 -17.62 -23.53 -23.37
N ILE A 121 -16.88 -22.90 -24.28
CA ILE A 121 -17.35 -21.77 -25.09
C ILE A 121 -17.53 -22.20 -26.56
N PRO A 122 -18.28 -21.44 -27.37
CA PRO A 122 -18.44 -21.73 -28.79
C PRO A 122 -17.08 -21.72 -29.50
N GLU A 123 -16.96 -22.48 -30.58
CA GLU A 123 -15.76 -22.44 -31.41
C GLU A 123 -15.56 -21.04 -32.02
N PHE A 124 -14.31 -20.61 -32.13
CA PHE A 124 -13.98 -19.27 -32.63
C PHE A 124 -14.38 -19.02 -34.08
N SER A 125 -14.58 -20.08 -34.88
CA SER A 125 -15.17 -20.01 -36.22
C SER A 125 -16.58 -19.40 -36.23
N ARG A 126 -17.27 -19.46 -35.08
CA ARG A 126 -18.64 -18.95 -34.89
C ARG A 126 -18.67 -17.54 -34.30
N ILE A 127 -17.54 -17.00 -33.87
CA ILE A 127 -17.39 -15.65 -33.27
C ILE A 127 -16.18 -14.92 -33.88
N PRO A 128 -16.16 -14.72 -35.21
CA PRO A 128 -14.96 -14.25 -35.93
C PRO A 128 -14.57 -12.80 -35.63
N LYS A 129 -15.51 -11.96 -35.15
CA LYS A 129 -15.26 -10.54 -34.83
C LYS A 129 -14.95 -10.28 -33.35
N LEU A 130 -14.69 -11.33 -32.57
CA LEU A 130 -14.45 -11.19 -31.14
C LEU A 130 -13.21 -10.32 -30.87
N GLU A 131 -13.41 -9.27 -30.08
CA GLU A 131 -12.38 -8.34 -29.65
C GLU A 131 -11.88 -8.65 -28.24
N LYS A 132 -12.77 -9.12 -27.36
CA LYS A 132 -12.49 -9.34 -25.95
C LYS A 132 -13.26 -10.55 -25.41
N LEU A 133 -12.52 -11.44 -24.74
CA LEU A 133 -13.07 -12.61 -24.03
C LEU A 133 -12.65 -12.55 -22.56
N ASN A 134 -13.62 -12.48 -21.66
CA ASN A 134 -13.41 -12.49 -20.22
C ASN A 134 -14.04 -13.73 -19.58
N LEU A 135 -13.19 -14.65 -19.11
CA LEU A 135 -13.51 -15.88 -18.38
C LEU A 135 -12.89 -15.87 -16.97
N ASP A 136 -12.74 -14.69 -16.38
CA ASP A 136 -12.23 -14.53 -15.02
C ASP A 136 -13.06 -15.33 -14.00
N SER A 137 -12.41 -16.00 -13.05
CA SER A 137 -13.03 -16.86 -12.04
C SER A 137 -13.91 -18.00 -12.62
N CYS A 138 -13.70 -18.41 -13.87
CA CYS A 138 -14.33 -19.62 -14.45
C CYS A 138 -13.57 -20.90 -14.05
N ILE A 139 -13.68 -21.32 -12.80
CA ILE A 139 -12.87 -22.41 -12.21
C ILE A 139 -13.04 -23.79 -12.87
N SER A 140 -14.17 -24.07 -13.52
CA SER A 140 -14.40 -25.33 -14.25
C SER A 140 -13.87 -25.31 -15.69
N PHE A 141 -13.49 -24.13 -16.21
CA PHE A 141 -13.04 -23.97 -17.59
C PHE A 141 -11.58 -24.41 -17.71
N SER A 142 -11.35 -25.62 -18.23
CA SER A 142 -10.03 -26.27 -18.17
C SER A 142 -9.23 -26.23 -19.47
N LYS A 143 -9.89 -26.06 -20.62
CA LYS A 143 -9.25 -26.14 -21.94
C LYS A 143 -9.88 -25.18 -22.93
N LEU A 144 -9.04 -24.48 -23.67
CA LEU A 144 -9.45 -23.65 -24.81
C LEU A 144 -9.38 -24.45 -26.11
N HIS A 145 -10.34 -24.21 -27.01
CA HIS A 145 -10.37 -24.88 -28.31
C HIS A 145 -9.28 -24.34 -29.25
N SER A 146 -8.62 -25.22 -30.02
CA SER A 146 -7.51 -24.86 -30.91
C SER A 146 -7.92 -23.98 -32.10
N SER A 147 -9.21 -23.88 -32.42
CA SER A 147 -9.67 -23.03 -33.54
C SER A 147 -9.39 -21.54 -33.36
N ILE A 148 -9.04 -21.07 -32.16
CA ILE A 148 -8.69 -19.66 -31.90
C ILE A 148 -7.59 -19.11 -32.82
N GLY A 149 -6.62 -19.95 -33.23
CA GLY A 149 -5.55 -19.55 -34.16
C GLY A 149 -5.77 -19.92 -35.63
N THR A 150 -6.75 -20.77 -35.94
CA THR A 150 -6.97 -21.28 -37.31
C THR A 150 -7.88 -20.37 -38.15
N VAL A 151 -8.74 -19.58 -37.50
CA VAL A 151 -9.70 -18.70 -38.19
C VAL A 151 -8.96 -17.47 -38.73
N SER A 152 -8.16 -17.68 -39.78
CA SER A 152 -7.49 -16.72 -40.69
C SER A 152 -7.37 -15.26 -40.21
N GLN A 153 -6.74 -15.11 -39.04
CA GLN A 153 -6.49 -13.88 -38.30
C GLN A 153 -7.74 -13.39 -37.55
N MET A 154 -7.88 -13.74 -36.26
CA MET A 154 -8.70 -12.96 -35.32
C MET A 154 -8.09 -11.55 -35.17
N LYS A 155 -8.20 -10.72 -36.22
CA LYS A 155 -7.56 -9.39 -36.33
C LYS A 155 -8.10 -8.40 -35.33
N PHE A 156 -9.22 -8.74 -34.69
CA PHE A 156 -9.92 -7.91 -33.72
C PHE A 156 -9.61 -8.31 -32.29
N LEU A 157 -9.17 -9.54 -32.02
CA LEU A 157 -8.96 -10.02 -30.66
C LEU A 157 -7.79 -9.29 -30.00
N ARG A 158 -8.11 -8.52 -28.96
CA ARG A 158 -7.16 -7.71 -28.18
C ARG A 158 -6.96 -8.25 -26.79
N VAL A 159 -7.99 -8.82 -26.17
CA VAL A 159 -7.95 -9.20 -24.75
C VAL A 159 -8.46 -10.62 -24.55
N LEU A 160 -7.62 -11.43 -23.92
CA LEU A 160 -7.96 -12.73 -23.35
C LEU A 160 -7.73 -12.66 -21.84
N ASN A 161 -8.81 -12.80 -21.06
CA ASN A 161 -8.72 -12.88 -19.61
C ASN A 161 -9.22 -14.24 -19.12
N PHE A 162 -8.31 -15.00 -18.53
CA PHE A 162 -8.55 -16.30 -17.91
C PHE A 162 -8.18 -16.28 -16.43
N SER A 163 -8.05 -15.10 -15.81
CA SER A 163 -7.65 -14.98 -14.42
C SER A 163 -8.51 -15.85 -13.51
N GLU A 164 -7.90 -16.55 -12.55
CA GLU A 164 -8.61 -17.43 -11.60
C GLU A 164 -9.45 -18.54 -12.26
N SER A 165 -9.17 -18.88 -13.52
CA SER A 165 -9.84 -19.98 -14.22
C SER A 165 -9.16 -21.33 -13.96
N GLY A 166 -9.87 -22.41 -14.29
CA GLY A 166 -9.36 -23.78 -14.18
C GLY A 166 -8.40 -24.21 -15.29
N ILE A 167 -7.91 -23.28 -16.12
CA ILE A 167 -7.18 -23.59 -17.35
C ILE A 167 -5.86 -24.30 -17.04
N ARG A 168 -5.61 -25.39 -17.78
CA ARG A 168 -4.41 -26.22 -17.60
C ARG A 168 -3.40 -26.07 -18.73
N GLU A 169 -3.91 -25.86 -19.94
CA GLU A 169 -3.11 -25.73 -21.15
C GLU A 169 -3.75 -24.72 -22.10
N LEU A 170 -2.90 -24.06 -22.87
CA LEU A 170 -3.29 -23.22 -24.00
C LEU A 170 -2.90 -23.93 -25.30
N PRO A 171 -3.78 -23.98 -26.31
CA PRO A 171 -3.39 -24.52 -27.61
C PRO A 171 -2.29 -23.66 -28.24
N SER A 172 -1.32 -24.30 -28.91
CA SER A 172 -0.22 -23.61 -29.61
C SER A 172 -0.71 -22.60 -30.65
N SER A 173 -1.91 -22.80 -31.19
CA SER A 173 -2.55 -21.91 -32.15
C SER A 173 -2.81 -20.50 -31.60
N ILE A 174 -2.92 -20.28 -30.28
CA ILE A 174 -2.98 -18.92 -29.71
C ILE A 174 -1.73 -18.12 -30.11
N GLY A 175 -0.58 -18.78 -30.29
CA GLY A 175 0.67 -18.17 -30.74
C GLY A 175 0.64 -17.53 -32.13
N SER A 176 -0.44 -17.71 -32.88
CA SER A 176 -0.68 -17.04 -34.16
C SER A 176 -1.43 -15.70 -34.06
N LEU A 177 -1.88 -15.31 -32.85
CA LEU A 177 -2.67 -14.09 -32.63
C LEU A 177 -1.79 -12.83 -32.66
N THR A 178 -1.69 -12.19 -33.81
CA THR A 178 -0.77 -11.06 -34.02
C THR A 178 -1.16 -9.77 -33.29
N TYR A 179 -2.47 -9.54 -33.08
CA TYR A 179 -2.97 -8.29 -32.51
C TYR A 179 -3.35 -8.38 -31.02
N LEU A 180 -3.06 -9.49 -30.36
CA LEU A 180 -3.39 -9.65 -28.94
C LEU A 180 -2.57 -8.63 -28.13
N GLU A 181 -3.25 -7.79 -27.35
CA GLU A 181 -2.65 -6.74 -26.53
C GLU A 181 -2.53 -7.14 -25.06
N THR A 182 -3.43 -7.99 -24.57
CA THR A 182 -3.46 -8.45 -23.19
C THR A 182 -3.81 -9.92 -23.08
N LEU A 183 -2.94 -10.66 -22.38
CA LEU A 183 -3.17 -12.04 -21.97
C LEU A 183 -3.03 -12.13 -20.45
N ASN A 184 -4.15 -12.38 -19.77
CA ASN A 184 -4.20 -12.52 -18.33
C ASN A 184 -4.49 -13.99 -17.94
N LEU A 185 -3.52 -14.59 -17.27
CA LEU A 185 -3.52 -15.94 -16.70
C LEU A 185 -3.21 -15.89 -15.19
N SER A 186 -3.41 -14.75 -14.54
CA SER A 186 -3.19 -14.62 -13.09
C SER A 186 -4.07 -15.60 -12.31
N LYS A 187 -3.57 -16.13 -11.20
CA LYS A 187 -4.25 -17.11 -10.34
C LYS A 187 -4.65 -18.43 -11.05
N CYS A 188 -4.12 -18.70 -12.24
CA CYS A 188 -4.26 -19.99 -12.92
C CYS A 188 -3.27 -21.00 -12.33
N SER A 189 -3.53 -21.48 -11.11
CA SER A 189 -2.61 -22.35 -10.37
C SER A 189 -2.33 -23.71 -11.02
N LYS A 190 -3.19 -24.16 -11.93
CA LYS A 190 -3.04 -25.42 -12.70
C LYS A 190 -2.34 -25.25 -14.05
N PHE A 191 -2.03 -24.02 -14.44
CA PHE A 191 -1.34 -23.73 -15.68
C PHE A 191 0.18 -23.75 -15.44
N GLU A 192 0.86 -24.80 -15.92
CA GLU A 192 2.27 -25.05 -15.57
C GLU A 192 3.29 -24.67 -16.65
N LYS A 193 2.87 -24.62 -17.93
CA LYS A 193 3.77 -24.34 -19.05
C LYS A 193 3.04 -23.76 -20.26
N PHE A 194 3.77 -22.94 -21.03
CA PHE A 194 3.38 -22.60 -22.38
C PHE A 194 3.86 -23.66 -23.38
N PRO A 195 3.21 -23.79 -24.54
CA PRO A 195 3.81 -24.44 -25.71
C PRO A 195 5.14 -23.79 -26.12
N ASP A 196 6.00 -24.56 -26.78
CA ASP A 196 7.22 -24.00 -27.39
C ASP A 196 6.85 -23.00 -28.50
N ILE A 197 7.66 -21.95 -28.68
CA ILE A 197 7.49 -20.97 -29.77
C ILE A 197 6.15 -20.20 -29.67
N PHE A 198 5.53 -20.15 -28.48
CA PHE A 198 4.19 -19.59 -28.28
C PHE A 198 4.08 -18.10 -28.62
N PHE A 199 5.11 -17.28 -28.40
CA PHE A 199 5.01 -15.82 -28.51
C PHE A 199 5.48 -15.24 -29.86
N VAL A 200 5.92 -16.07 -30.82
CA VAL A 200 6.61 -15.62 -32.04
C VAL A 200 5.86 -14.57 -32.86
N ASN A 201 4.53 -14.62 -32.92
CA ASN A 201 3.74 -13.67 -33.70
C ASN A 201 3.09 -12.56 -32.87
N MET A 202 3.19 -12.59 -31.53
CA MET A 202 2.43 -11.71 -30.62
C MET A 202 3.09 -10.34 -30.42
N ARG A 203 3.45 -9.66 -31.50
CA ARG A 203 4.25 -8.40 -31.45
C ARG A 203 3.53 -7.23 -30.77
N HIS A 204 2.20 -7.28 -30.65
CA HIS A 204 1.40 -6.23 -30.00
C HIS A 204 1.07 -6.51 -28.52
N LEU A 205 1.55 -7.62 -27.95
CA LEU A 205 1.24 -7.97 -26.56
C LEU A 205 1.97 -7.04 -25.60
N LYS A 206 1.24 -6.13 -24.96
CA LYS A 206 1.78 -5.11 -24.06
C LYS A 206 1.87 -5.57 -22.62
N MET A 207 0.89 -6.36 -22.21
CA MET A 207 0.70 -6.75 -20.82
C MET A 207 0.46 -8.24 -20.73
N HIS A 208 1.39 -8.93 -20.08
CA HIS A 208 1.26 -10.33 -19.76
C HIS A 208 1.20 -10.51 -18.24
N ARG A 209 0.03 -10.93 -17.75
CA ARG A 209 -0.21 -11.17 -16.32
C ARG A 209 -0.25 -12.66 -16.04
N LEU A 210 0.67 -13.13 -15.21
CA LEU A 210 0.82 -14.51 -14.78
C LEU A 210 0.82 -14.64 -13.26
N SER A 211 0.64 -13.55 -12.53
CA SER A 211 0.70 -13.49 -11.07
C SER A 211 -0.09 -14.63 -10.40
N HIS A 212 0.46 -15.34 -9.42
CA HIS A 212 -0.16 -16.50 -8.76
C HIS A 212 -0.49 -17.69 -9.67
N SER A 213 0.16 -17.84 -10.83
CA SER A 213 0.00 -19.03 -11.68
C SER A 213 0.93 -20.17 -11.27
N GLY A 214 0.65 -21.38 -11.77
CA GLY A 214 1.49 -22.57 -11.56
C GLY A 214 2.71 -22.65 -12.48
N ILE A 215 3.02 -21.59 -13.23
CA ILE A 215 4.02 -21.59 -14.29
C ILE A 215 5.41 -21.92 -13.74
N LYS A 216 6.12 -22.83 -14.42
CA LYS A 216 7.48 -23.25 -14.03
C LYS A 216 8.57 -22.51 -14.79
N GLU A 217 8.32 -22.22 -16.07
CA GLU A 217 9.23 -21.52 -16.97
C GLU A 217 8.45 -20.80 -18.07
N LEU A 218 9.05 -19.74 -18.64
CA LEU A 218 8.57 -19.10 -19.86
C LEU A 218 9.32 -19.67 -21.08
N PRO A 219 8.70 -19.75 -22.26
CA PRO A 219 9.38 -20.15 -23.48
C PRO A 219 10.31 -19.03 -23.97
N THR A 220 11.44 -19.39 -24.58
CA THR A 220 12.44 -18.43 -25.12
C THR A 220 11.84 -17.40 -26.09
N SER A 221 10.79 -17.80 -26.82
CA SER A 221 10.01 -16.90 -27.70
C SER A 221 9.45 -15.64 -27.02
N ILE A 222 9.46 -15.53 -25.68
CA ILE A 222 9.10 -14.28 -24.97
C ILE A 222 9.91 -13.07 -25.47
N GLU A 223 11.13 -13.29 -25.98
CA GLU A 223 11.96 -12.24 -26.60
C GLU A 223 11.34 -11.64 -27.88
N CYS A 224 10.38 -12.33 -28.51
CA CYS A 224 9.66 -11.85 -29.69
C CYS A 224 8.57 -10.81 -29.36
N LEU A 225 8.29 -10.58 -28.08
CA LEU A 225 7.25 -9.64 -27.65
C LEU A 225 7.74 -8.18 -27.71
N GLU A 226 7.76 -7.63 -28.93
CA GLU A 226 8.30 -6.29 -29.21
C GLU A 226 7.57 -5.17 -28.45
N ALA A 227 6.28 -5.31 -28.15
CA ALA A 227 5.51 -4.30 -27.42
C ALA A 227 5.38 -4.56 -25.90
N LEU A 228 6.01 -5.61 -25.34
CA LEU A 228 5.82 -5.97 -23.94
C LEU A 228 6.42 -4.90 -23.01
N GLU A 229 5.55 -4.23 -22.24
CA GLU A 229 5.95 -3.18 -21.30
C GLU A 229 6.03 -3.70 -19.87
N ASN A 230 5.11 -4.62 -19.51
CA ASN A 230 4.90 -5.12 -18.16
C ASN A 230 4.77 -6.64 -18.14
N LEU A 231 5.65 -7.30 -17.37
CA LEU A 231 5.60 -8.74 -17.12
C LEU A 231 5.41 -9.01 -15.62
N LEU A 232 4.23 -9.50 -15.26
CA LEU A 232 3.85 -9.78 -13.86
C LEU A 232 3.87 -11.28 -13.60
N LEU A 233 4.89 -11.75 -12.86
CA LEU A 233 5.11 -13.13 -12.44
C LEU A 233 5.11 -13.26 -10.90
N ASP A 234 4.59 -12.26 -10.19
CA ASP A 234 4.54 -12.27 -8.73
C ASP A 234 3.73 -13.45 -8.20
N ASN A 235 4.19 -14.06 -7.12
CA ASN A 235 3.58 -15.22 -6.46
C ASN A 235 3.49 -16.49 -7.33
N CYS A 236 4.31 -16.61 -8.37
CA CYS A 236 4.50 -17.87 -9.11
C CYS A 236 5.52 -18.77 -8.38
N SER A 237 5.06 -19.46 -7.33
CA SER A 237 5.94 -20.20 -6.41
C SER A 237 6.74 -21.35 -7.03
N ASN A 238 6.37 -21.81 -8.23
CA ASN A 238 7.07 -22.87 -8.97
C ASN A 238 7.98 -22.33 -10.08
N PHE A 239 8.04 -21.00 -10.26
CA PHE A 239 8.84 -20.38 -11.31
C PHE A 239 10.31 -20.35 -10.90
N GLU A 240 11.13 -21.23 -11.48
CA GLU A 240 12.51 -21.45 -11.04
C GLU A 240 13.58 -20.69 -11.84
N LYS A 241 13.27 -20.35 -13.09
CA LYS A 241 14.20 -19.70 -14.01
C LYS A 241 13.48 -18.82 -15.02
N PHE A 242 14.12 -17.71 -15.36
CA PHE A 242 13.75 -16.93 -16.54
C PHE A 242 14.41 -17.55 -17.78
N PRO A 243 13.77 -17.54 -18.96
CA PRO A 243 14.36 -18.13 -20.17
C PRO A 243 15.64 -17.41 -20.60
N GLU A 244 16.51 -18.14 -21.30
CA GLU A 244 17.66 -17.54 -22.00
C GLU A 244 17.15 -16.65 -23.14
N ILE A 245 17.48 -15.36 -23.06
CA ILE A 245 17.12 -14.35 -24.04
C ILE A 245 18.34 -14.08 -24.91
N GLN A 246 18.16 -14.09 -26.23
CA GLN A 246 19.23 -13.79 -27.20
C GLN A 246 19.01 -12.44 -27.88
N LYS A 247 17.77 -11.95 -27.91
CA LYS A 247 17.39 -10.66 -28.49
C LYS A 247 16.96 -9.66 -27.40
N ASN A 248 17.43 -8.42 -27.50
CA ASN A 248 17.05 -7.35 -26.57
C ASN A 248 15.53 -7.12 -26.56
N MET A 249 14.97 -7.02 -25.36
CA MET A 249 13.56 -6.72 -25.12
C MET A 249 13.38 -5.20 -24.95
N GLU A 250 13.32 -4.49 -26.06
CA GLU A 250 13.39 -3.01 -26.15
C GLU A 250 12.19 -2.22 -25.59
N ASN A 251 11.23 -2.86 -24.92
CA ASN A 251 10.11 -2.14 -24.29
C ASN A 251 9.79 -2.62 -22.88
N LEU A 252 10.40 -3.71 -22.40
CA LEU A 252 10.11 -4.22 -21.07
C LEU A 252 10.65 -3.25 -20.03
N SER A 253 9.75 -2.59 -19.31
CA SER A 253 10.05 -1.56 -18.32
C SER A 253 9.85 -2.06 -16.89
N TYR A 254 8.87 -2.93 -16.68
CA TYR A 254 8.50 -3.44 -15.35
C TYR A 254 8.49 -4.97 -15.33
N LEU A 255 9.31 -5.56 -14.46
CA LEU A 255 9.38 -7.00 -14.21
C LEU A 255 9.17 -7.30 -12.73
N ALA A 256 8.05 -7.94 -12.40
CA ALA A 256 7.76 -8.42 -11.04
C ALA A 256 7.92 -9.93 -10.96
N LEU A 257 8.88 -10.37 -10.15
CA LEU A 257 9.22 -11.77 -9.86
C LEU A 257 9.02 -12.09 -8.36
N GLU A 258 8.21 -11.30 -7.65
CA GLU A 258 8.03 -11.44 -6.20
C GLU A 258 7.57 -12.84 -5.81
N ASN A 259 8.05 -13.37 -4.69
CA ASN A 259 7.67 -14.68 -4.15
C ASN A 259 7.77 -15.83 -5.17
N THR A 260 8.72 -15.76 -6.10
CA THR A 260 9.05 -16.85 -7.04
C THR A 260 10.16 -17.76 -6.48
N ALA A 261 10.33 -18.93 -7.10
CA ALA A 261 11.41 -19.88 -6.78
C ALA A 261 12.67 -19.64 -7.63
N ILE A 262 12.85 -18.42 -8.15
CA ILE A 262 13.99 -18.10 -9.02
C ILE A 262 15.31 -18.34 -8.29
N LYS A 263 16.22 -19.06 -8.95
CA LYS A 263 17.51 -19.46 -8.36
C LYS A 263 18.67 -18.55 -8.80
N GLU A 264 18.57 -17.95 -9.97
CA GLU A 264 19.61 -17.11 -10.58
C GLU A 264 19.02 -16.01 -11.47
N LEU A 265 19.78 -14.93 -11.68
CA LEU A 265 19.40 -13.77 -12.51
C LEU A 265 20.33 -13.59 -13.74
N SER A 266 21.18 -14.58 -14.02
CA SER A 266 22.22 -14.51 -15.04
C SER A 266 21.65 -14.55 -16.47
N TYR A 267 22.42 -14.00 -17.41
CA TYR A 267 22.22 -14.02 -18.86
C TYR A 267 21.08 -13.15 -19.44
N TRP A 268 19.91 -13.05 -18.81
CA TRP A 268 18.79 -12.29 -19.37
C TRP A 268 18.81 -10.79 -19.01
N THR A 269 19.48 -10.41 -17.91
CA THR A 269 19.51 -9.00 -17.44
C THR A 269 20.20 -8.03 -18.41
N SER A 270 21.19 -8.49 -19.18
CA SER A 270 21.83 -7.70 -20.26
C SER A 270 20.87 -7.40 -21.42
N HIS A 271 19.92 -8.29 -21.67
CA HIS A 271 18.97 -8.17 -22.78
C HIS A 271 17.71 -7.36 -22.41
N LEU A 272 17.49 -7.05 -21.14
CA LEU A 272 16.39 -6.20 -20.68
C LEU A 272 16.79 -4.72 -20.63
N THR A 273 17.22 -4.18 -21.78
CA THR A 273 17.92 -2.90 -21.88
C THR A 273 17.14 -1.69 -21.39
N ARG A 274 15.79 -1.72 -21.38
CA ARG A 274 14.93 -0.61 -20.93
C ARG A 274 14.23 -0.87 -19.60
N LEU A 275 14.64 -1.89 -18.86
CA LEU A 275 14.05 -2.21 -17.56
C LEU A 275 14.29 -1.06 -16.59
N THR A 276 13.22 -0.47 -16.07
CA THR A 276 13.26 0.63 -15.09
C THR A 276 13.03 0.11 -13.68
N ASP A 277 12.22 -0.94 -13.55
CA ASP A 277 11.74 -1.46 -12.28
C ASP A 277 11.84 -2.98 -12.24
N LEU A 278 12.61 -3.50 -11.27
CA LEU A 278 12.77 -4.92 -11.01
C LEU A 278 12.41 -5.23 -9.56
N SER A 279 11.43 -6.13 -9.38
CA SER A 279 11.04 -6.61 -8.05
C SER A 279 11.29 -8.11 -7.90
N LEU A 280 12.15 -8.46 -6.93
CA LEU A 280 12.52 -9.82 -6.53
C LEU A 280 12.12 -10.10 -5.07
N ARG A 281 11.20 -9.30 -4.52
CA ARG A 281 10.77 -9.41 -3.12
C ARG A 281 10.38 -10.84 -2.79
N GLY A 282 10.92 -11.40 -1.71
CA GLY A 282 10.50 -12.71 -1.19
C GLY A 282 10.99 -13.92 -2.02
N CYS A 283 11.91 -13.74 -2.96
CA CYS A 283 12.57 -14.85 -3.68
C CYS A 283 13.58 -15.59 -2.78
N LYS A 284 13.09 -16.40 -1.85
CA LYS A 284 13.91 -17.06 -0.81
C LYS A 284 14.88 -18.11 -1.35
N THR A 285 14.67 -18.60 -2.56
CA THR A 285 15.54 -19.57 -3.24
C THR A 285 16.76 -18.93 -3.89
N LEU A 286 16.75 -17.60 -4.05
CA LEU A 286 17.86 -16.83 -4.58
C LEU A 286 18.99 -16.83 -3.54
N ARG A 287 19.91 -17.79 -3.65
CA ARG A 287 21.01 -18.01 -2.69
C ARG A 287 22.33 -17.49 -3.22
N SER A 288 23.01 -16.61 -2.47
CA SER A 288 24.41 -16.25 -2.73
C SER A 288 25.24 -17.53 -2.66
N LEU A 289 25.66 -18.05 -3.81
CA LEU A 289 26.58 -19.17 -3.86
C LEU A 289 27.88 -18.77 -3.16
N PRO A 290 28.43 -19.62 -2.26
CA PRO A 290 29.63 -19.28 -1.53
C PRO A 290 30.83 -19.18 -2.48
N LYS A 291 31.43 -17.98 -2.55
CA LYS A 291 32.80 -17.54 -2.90
C LYS A 291 33.67 -18.27 -3.94
N GLN A 292 33.35 -19.44 -4.50
CA GLN A 292 34.31 -20.17 -5.34
C GLN A 292 33.87 -20.50 -6.76
N HIS A 293 32.59 -20.62 -7.11
CA HIS A 293 32.23 -20.76 -8.52
C HIS A 293 30.82 -20.17 -8.77
N LEU A 294 30.76 -19.09 -9.55
CA LEU A 294 29.56 -18.36 -10.02
C LEU A 294 28.71 -17.72 -8.92
N SER A 295 28.99 -16.45 -8.60
CA SER A 295 28.08 -15.63 -7.80
C SER A 295 26.79 -15.34 -8.58
N ILE A 296 25.61 -15.29 -7.92
CA ILE A 296 24.31 -15.07 -8.60
C ILE A 296 24.30 -13.85 -9.55
N PHE A 297 25.11 -12.84 -9.24
CA PHE A 297 25.28 -11.67 -10.09
C PHE A 297 26.73 -11.49 -10.61
N SER A 298 27.60 -12.51 -10.68
CA SER A 298 28.95 -12.33 -11.30
C SER A 298 28.89 -11.86 -12.75
N GLU A 299 27.70 -11.81 -13.34
CA GLU A 299 27.50 -11.63 -14.77
C GLU A 299 26.43 -10.57 -15.07
N ILE A 300 26.25 -9.54 -14.24
CA ILE A 300 25.90 -8.24 -14.86
C ILE A 300 27.17 -7.84 -15.63
N THR A 301 27.26 -8.29 -16.88
CA THR A 301 28.41 -8.09 -17.76
C THR A 301 28.36 -6.75 -18.48
N GLU A 302 27.23 -6.05 -18.39
CA GLU A 302 26.95 -4.77 -19.06
C GLU A 302 26.25 -3.78 -18.13
N ASP A 303 26.42 -2.49 -18.38
CA ASP A 303 25.82 -1.45 -17.52
C ASP A 303 24.31 -1.35 -17.78
N MET A 304 23.50 -1.39 -16.71
CA MET A 304 22.05 -1.22 -16.82
C MET A 304 21.71 0.27 -16.80
N GLU A 305 21.63 0.86 -17.99
CA GLU A 305 21.45 2.31 -18.20
C GLU A 305 20.02 2.83 -17.96
N HIS A 306 19.10 2.00 -17.50
CA HIS A 306 17.69 2.41 -17.31
C HIS A 306 17.09 2.00 -15.96
N LEU A 307 17.70 1.07 -15.24
CA LEU A 307 17.14 0.56 -13.99
C LEU A 307 17.18 1.64 -12.90
N THR A 308 16.01 2.08 -12.45
CA THR A 308 15.84 3.14 -11.44
C THR A 308 15.40 2.59 -10.09
N TYR A 309 14.69 1.46 -10.06
CA TYR A 309 14.19 0.84 -8.84
C TYR A 309 14.51 -0.66 -8.79
N LEU A 310 15.13 -1.09 -7.69
CA LEU A 310 15.45 -2.48 -7.41
C LEU A 310 14.94 -2.89 -6.03
N ASN A 311 13.98 -3.81 -6.00
CA ASN A 311 13.39 -4.35 -4.78
C ASN A 311 13.87 -5.77 -4.50
N LEU A 312 14.70 -5.89 -3.45
CA LEU A 312 15.33 -7.11 -2.96
C LEU A 312 14.85 -7.45 -1.54
N ARG A 313 13.65 -7.02 -1.13
CA ARG A 313 13.13 -7.31 0.22
C ARG A 313 13.00 -8.81 0.45
N GLN A 314 13.15 -9.25 1.70
CA GLN A 314 12.83 -10.62 2.13
C GLN A 314 13.60 -11.70 1.34
N LEU A 315 14.81 -11.39 0.88
CA LEU A 315 15.70 -12.37 0.26
C LEU A 315 16.50 -13.14 1.31
N ALA A 316 16.98 -14.32 0.93
CA ALA A 316 17.83 -15.17 1.76
C ALA A 316 19.34 -15.04 1.43
N ILE A 317 19.75 -13.91 0.85
CA ILE A 317 21.15 -13.64 0.49
C ILE A 317 22.00 -13.34 1.74
N THR A 318 23.27 -13.75 1.70
CA THR A 318 24.27 -13.44 2.75
C THR A 318 25.08 -12.19 2.44
N GLU A 319 25.27 -11.89 1.16
CA GLU A 319 25.98 -10.69 0.69
C GLU A 319 25.32 -10.19 -0.59
N LEU A 320 25.34 -8.87 -0.79
CA LEU A 320 25.02 -8.27 -2.09
C LEU A 320 26.31 -8.31 -2.96
N PRO A 321 26.22 -8.66 -4.25
CA PRO A 321 27.40 -8.84 -5.11
C PRO A 321 27.99 -7.51 -5.58
N SER A 322 29.29 -7.55 -5.92
CA SER A 322 30.03 -6.35 -6.31
C SER A 322 29.52 -5.70 -7.61
N SER A 323 28.95 -6.48 -8.51
CA SER A 323 28.38 -6.03 -9.79
C SER A 323 27.19 -5.07 -9.65
N ILE A 324 26.68 -4.83 -8.44
CA ILE A 324 25.70 -3.77 -8.17
C ILE A 324 26.16 -2.40 -8.71
N GLU A 325 27.48 -2.15 -8.76
CA GLU A 325 28.04 -0.90 -9.29
C GLU A 325 27.68 -0.58 -10.75
N ARG A 326 27.16 -1.57 -11.49
CA ARG A 326 26.76 -1.44 -12.89
C ARG A 326 25.35 -0.87 -13.07
N LEU A 327 24.60 -0.72 -11.98
CA LEU A 327 23.27 -0.11 -11.98
C LEU A 327 23.39 1.41 -11.92
N LYS A 328 23.98 2.02 -12.97
CA LYS A 328 24.42 3.43 -12.96
C LYS A 328 23.31 4.45 -12.72
N ARG A 329 22.06 4.13 -13.06
CA ARG A 329 20.89 5.03 -12.87
C ARG A 329 19.98 4.63 -11.72
N LEU A 330 20.40 3.67 -10.90
CA LEU A 330 19.59 3.24 -9.77
C LEU A 330 19.34 4.43 -8.84
N THR A 331 18.06 4.68 -8.56
CA THR A 331 17.62 5.77 -7.67
C THR A 331 17.17 5.24 -6.32
N ARG A 332 16.64 4.01 -6.27
CA ARG A 332 16.15 3.40 -5.05
C ARG A 332 16.54 1.93 -4.99
N LEU A 333 17.27 1.58 -3.94
CA LEU A 333 17.67 0.21 -3.61
C LEU A 333 17.01 -0.19 -2.29
N GLU A 334 16.28 -1.30 -2.32
CA GLU A 334 15.51 -1.78 -1.18
C GLU A 334 15.92 -3.22 -0.84
N LEU A 335 16.37 -3.44 0.39
CA LEU A 335 16.94 -4.67 0.94
C LEU A 335 16.26 -5.09 2.25
N SER A 336 15.12 -4.50 2.61
CA SER A 336 14.51 -4.73 3.92
C SER A 336 14.09 -6.18 4.17
N ASN A 337 14.25 -6.65 5.41
CA ASN A 337 13.98 -7.99 5.91
C ASN A 337 14.84 -9.09 5.25
N CYS A 338 16.06 -8.76 4.80
CA CYS A 338 17.06 -9.76 4.42
C CYS A 338 17.75 -10.29 5.68
N GLU A 339 17.10 -11.23 6.39
CA GLU A 339 17.54 -11.70 7.71
C GLU A 339 18.93 -12.34 7.74
N ASN A 340 19.39 -12.85 6.60
CA ASN A 340 20.71 -13.50 6.45
C ASN A 340 21.81 -12.56 5.93
N LEU A 341 21.51 -11.31 5.59
CA LEU A 341 22.47 -10.39 5.01
C LEU A 341 23.52 -10.00 6.05
N GLU A 342 24.76 -10.41 5.83
CA GLU A 342 25.89 -10.20 6.74
C GLU A 342 26.66 -8.91 6.40
N THR A 343 26.83 -8.62 5.11
CA THR A 343 27.60 -7.46 4.63
C THR A 343 27.02 -6.86 3.35
N LEU A 344 27.28 -5.57 3.14
CA LEU A 344 27.10 -4.90 1.85
C LEU A 344 28.47 -4.72 1.17
N PRO A 345 28.56 -4.84 -0.17
CA PRO A 345 29.82 -4.74 -0.90
C PRO A 345 30.29 -3.28 -0.95
N ASN A 346 31.61 -3.06 -0.95
CA ASN A 346 32.17 -1.72 -1.10
C ASN A 346 31.78 -1.04 -2.43
N SER A 347 31.45 -1.82 -3.45
CA SER A 347 31.00 -1.29 -4.74
C SER A 347 29.64 -0.58 -4.68
N ILE A 348 28.88 -0.70 -3.58
CA ILE A 348 27.65 0.10 -3.36
C ILE A 348 27.93 1.61 -3.42
N GLY A 349 29.14 2.05 -3.06
CA GLY A 349 29.57 3.44 -3.17
C GLY A 349 29.68 3.96 -4.61
N ASN A 350 29.67 3.07 -5.62
CA ASN A 350 29.72 3.43 -7.03
C ASN A 350 28.33 3.72 -7.62
N LEU A 351 27.26 3.61 -6.82
CA LEU A 351 25.89 3.89 -7.22
C LEU A 351 25.58 5.40 -7.18
N THR A 352 26.19 6.16 -8.08
CA THR A 352 26.22 7.63 -8.06
C THR A 352 24.87 8.35 -8.21
N ASN A 353 23.77 7.64 -8.47
CA ASN A 353 22.41 8.20 -8.59
C ASN A 353 21.43 7.71 -7.53
N VAL A 354 21.87 6.92 -6.54
CA VAL A 354 20.97 6.38 -5.51
C VAL A 354 20.56 7.48 -4.55
N HIS A 355 19.26 7.73 -4.50
CA HIS A 355 18.60 8.67 -3.61
C HIS A 355 18.07 7.99 -2.34
N ALA A 356 17.67 6.72 -2.43
CA ALA A 356 17.14 5.97 -1.29
C ALA A 356 17.81 4.61 -1.17
N LEU A 357 18.42 4.36 -0.01
CA LEU A 357 19.00 3.07 0.38
C LEU A 357 18.27 2.56 1.63
N LEU A 358 17.45 1.51 1.45
CA LEU A 358 16.60 0.96 2.50
C LEU A 358 17.09 -0.44 2.86
N VAL A 359 17.61 -0.59 4.07
CA VAL A 359 18.22 -1.81 4.60
C VAL A 359 17.65 -2.05 5.99
N ARG A 360 16.32 -2.20 6.11
CA ARG A 360 15.67 -2.40 7.41
C ARG A 360 15.61 -3.88 7.79
N ASN A 361 15.62 -4.22 9.08
CA ASN A 361 15.44 -5.57 9.61
C ASN A 361 16.43 -6.62 9.05
N CYS A 362 17.64 -6.21 8.68
CA CYS A 362 18.72 -7.11 8.28
C CYS A 362 19.56 -7.48 9.50
N ARG A 363 19.06 -8.41 10.32
CA ARG A 363 19.56 -8.68 11.70
C ARG A 363 21.01 -9.20 11.80
N LYS A 364 21.59 -9.69 10.71
CA LYS A 364 23.00 -10.13 10.64
C LYS A 364 23.94 -9.07 10.07
N LEU A 365 23.43 -7.89 9.71
CA LEU A 365 24.24 -6.82 9.14
C LEU A 365 25.07 -6.16 10.23
N HIS A 366 26.33 -6.59 10.38
CA HIS A 366 27.17 -6.13 11.49
C HIS A 366 27.88 -4.81 11.24
N LYS A 367 28.06 -4.40 9.97
CA LYS A 367 28.75 -3.17 9.59
C LYS A 367 28.25 -2.64 8.24
N LEU A 368 28.17 -1.32 8.11
CA LEU A 368 27.97 -0.63 6.83
C LEU A 368 29.32 -0.37 6.13
N PRO A 369 29.42 -0.46 4.80
CA PRO A 369 30.68 -0.33 4.09
C PRO A 369 31.18 1.12 4.10
N ASP A 370 32.49 1.30 4.28
CA ASP A 370 33.12 2.63 4.35
C ASP A 370 32.94 3.44 3.05
N SER A 371 32.64 2.75 1.94
CA SER A 371 32.36 3.34 0.63
C SER A 371 31.01 4.04 0.52
N LEU A 372 30.10 3.93 1.49
CA LEU A 372 28.86 4.73 1.51
C LEU A 372 29.16 6.23 1.45
N ARG A 373 30.34 6.65 1.94
CA ARG A 373 30.86 8.01 1.79
C ARG A 373 31.05 8.46 0.33
N SER A 374 30.91 7.59 -0.67
CA SER A 374 30.97 8.01 -2.07
C SER A 374 29.61 8.54 -2.56
N LEU A 375 28.54 8.32 -1.79
CA LEU A 375 27.16 8.70 -2.12
C LEU A 375 26.75 10.08 -1.57
N LEU A 376 27.73 10.90 -1.14
CA LEU A 376 27.52 12.16 -0.39
C LEU A 376 26.61 13.16 -1.10
N ARG A 377 26.60 13.14 -2.44
CA ARG A 377 25.91 14.12 -3.27
C ARG A 377 24.50 13.69 -3.67
N CYS A 378 24.17 12.42 -3.50
CA CYS A 378 22.98 11.82 -4.11
C CYS A 378 22.05 11.16 -3.10
N LEU A 379 22.59 10.56 -2.02
CA LEU A 379 21.77 9.85 -1.04
C LEU A 379 20.93 10.85 -0.20
N LYS A 380 19.61 10.71 -0.27
CA LYS A 380 18.62 11.52 0.45
C LYS A 380 17.96 10.75 1.59
N GLU A 381 17.79 9.44 1.43
CA GLU A 381 17.13 8.58 2.41
C GLU A 381 18.02 7.37 2.72
N LEU A 382 18.32 7.18 4.00
CA LEU A 382 19.02 6.01 4.52
C LEU A 382 18.20 5.40 5.66
N ASP A 383 17.73 4.17 5.45
CA ASP A 383 17.08 3.37 6.50
C ASP A 383 17.93 2.15 6.81
N VAL A 384 18.41 2.04 8.04
CA VAL A 384 19.18 0.90 8.56
C VAL A 384 18.59 0.40 9.88
N GLY A 385 17.28 0.60 10.06
CA GLY A 385 16.62 0.22 11.31
C GLY A 385 16.56 -1.30 11.50
N GLY A 386 16.66 -1.81 12.73
CA GLY A 386 16.49 -3.25 13.02
C GLY A 386 17.64 -4.13 12.50
N CYS A 387 18.83 -3.55 12.30
CA CYS A 387 20.01 -4.24 11.76
C CYS A 387 20.95 -4.79 12.82
N ASN A 388 20.67 -4.61 14.12
CA ASN A 388 21.58 -4.94 15.22
C ASN A 388 22.94 -4.21 15.13
N LEU A 389 22.97 -3.01 14.53
CA LEU A 389 24.19 -2.21 14.45
C LEU A 389 24.65 -1.80 15.85
N MET A 390 25.96 -1.94 16.10
CA MET A 390 26.63 -1.50 17.33
C MET A 390 27.49 -0.25 17.09
N GLU A 391 28.09 0.29 18.14
CA GLU A 391 29.07 1.38 18.00
C GLU A 391 30.24 0.96 17.08
N GLY A 392 30.64 1.83 16.15
CA GLY A 392 31.64 1.54 15.13
C GLY A 392 31.15 0.75 13.91
N ALA A 393 29.91 0.22 13.93
CA ALA A 393 29.29 -0.42 12.77
C ALA A 393 28.87 0.59 11.69
N ILE A 394 28.61 1.84 12.10
CA ILE A 394 28.36 2.96 11.22
C ILE A 394 29.70 3.70 10.97
N PRO A 395 30.19 3.78 9.72
CA PRO A 395 31.44 4.47 9.40
C PRO A 395 31.42 5.93 9.87
N SER A 396 32.54 6.41 10.41
CA SER A 396 32.71 7.82 10.82
C SER A 396 32.48 8.80 9.68
N ASP A 397 32.72 8.37 8.44
CA ASP A 397 32.59 9.22 7.26
C ASP A 397 31.14 9.30 6.76
N LEU A 398 30.20 8.51 7.32
CA LEU A 398 28.79 8.55 6.94
C LEU A 398 28.17 9.94 7.22
N TRP A 399 28.71 10.65 8.21
CA TRP A 399 28.21 11.96 8.63
C TRP A 399 28.52 13.09 7.64
N CYS A 400 29.32 12.80 6.61
CA CYS A 400 29.59 13.72 5.52
C CYS A 400 28.51 13.69 4.41
N LEU A 401 27.44 12.89 4.53
CA LEU A 401 26.36 12.80 3.54
C LEU A 401 25.49 14.07 3.51
N PHE A 402 26.00 15.15 2.90
CA PHE A 402 25.37 16.47 2.94
C PHE A 402 23.97 16.52 2.30
N SER A 403 23.66 15.64 1.36
CA SER A 403 22.35 15.55 0.71
C SER A 403 21.31 14.74 1.49
N LEU A 404 21.68 14.14 2.64
CA LEU A 404 20.79 13.26 3.39
C LEU A 404 19.67 14.06 4.05
N GLU A 405 18.43 13.75 3.72
CA GLU A 405 17.20 14.39 4.20
C GLU A 405 16.50 13.54 5.28
N SER A 406 16.59 12.22 5.19
CA SER A 406 15.96 11.27 6.13
C SER A 406 16.93 10.16 6.54
N LEU A 407 17.11 10.00 7.86
CA LEU A 407 17.92 8.95 8.47
C LEU A 407 17.08 8.14 9.47
N ASN A 408 17.02 6.82 9.30
CA ASN A 408 16.42 5.90 10.26
C ASN A 408 17.46 4.89 10.76
N VAL A 409 17.76 4.95 12.06
CA VAL A 409 18.64 4.01 12.77
C VAL A 409 17.92 3.30 13.92
N SER A 410 16.58 3.31 13.91
CA SER A 410 15.73 2.69 14.94
C SER A 410 16.05 1.21 15.17
N GLU A 411 15.74 0.65 16.33
CA GLU A 411 15.86 -0.78 16.63
C GLU A 411 17.30 -1.31 16.46
N ASN A 412 18.32 -0.47 16.76
CA ASN A 412 19.73 -0.86 16.77
C ASN A 412 20.33 -0.78 18.19
N ASN A 413 21.51 -1.37 18.36
CA ASN A 413 22.24 -1.44 19.63
C ASN A 413 23.32 -0.35 19.72
N ILE A 414 23.01 0.85 19.20
CA ILE A 414 23.90 2.00 19.21
C ILE A 414 23.87 2.62 20.59
N ARG A 415 25.04 2.74 21.24
CA ARG A 415 25.18 3.33 22.57
C ARG A 415 25.13 4.85 22.54
N CYS A 416 25.91 5.47 21.67
CA CYS A 416 25.90 6.92 21.48
C CYS A 416 25.85 7.22 19.99
N MET A 417 25.04 8.20 19.60
CA MET A 417 25.11 8.73 18.24
C MET A 417 26.37 9.61 18.12
N PRO A 418 27.17 9.47 17.05
CA PRO A 418 28.40 10.23 16.92
C PRO A 418 28.14 11.71 16.64
N VAL A 419 28.96 12.57 17.23
CA VAL A 419 28.88 14.04 17.13
C VAL A 419 28.89 14.54 15.69
N GLY A 420 29.47 13.76 14.76
CA GLY A 420 29.46 14.07 13.34
C GLY A 420 28.08 14.31 12.74
N ILE A 421 26.99 13.78 13.34
CA ILE A 421 25.62 13.94 12.83
C ILE A 421 25.22 15.40 12.54
N ILE A 422 25.78 16.37 13.29
CA ILE A 422 25.58 17.81 13.08
C ILE A 422 26.02 18.30 11.68
N GLN A 423 26.88 17.54 11.00
CA GLN A 423 27.36 17.84 9.65
C GLN A 423 26.32 17.53 8.55
N LEU A 424 25.25 16.78 8.88
CA LEU A 424 24.17 16.46 7.95
C LEU A 424 23.24 17.67 7.75
N SER A 425 23.74 18.67 7.01
CA SER A 425 23.11 20.00 6.88
C SER A 425 21.70 20.02 6.27
N GLN A 426 21.30 18.97 5.55
CA GLN A 426 19.97 18.83 4.93
C GLN A 426 19.06 17.86 5.68
N LEU A 427 19.51 17.27 6.79
CA LEU A 427 18.75 16.26 7.51
C LEU A 427 17.51 16.91 8.13
N ASP A 428 16.34 16.44 7.67
CA ASP A 428 15.00 16.90 8.03
C ASP A 428 14.36 15.92 9.03
N ILE A 429 14.58 14.62 8.83
CA ILE A 429 13.96 13.54 9.62
C ILE A 429 15.02 12.61 10.21
N LEU A 430 15.01 12.46 11.53
CA LEU A 430 15.87 11.52 12.26
C LEU A 430 15.03 10.55 13.10
N ARG A 431 15.12 9.24 12.81
CA ARG A 431 14.46 8.18 13.59
C ARG A 431 15.47 7.32 14.33
N MET A 432 15.29 7.16 15.63
CA MET A 432 16.14 6.41 16.56
C MET A 432 15.26 5.68 17.59
N ASN A 433 14.09 5.21 17.15
CA ASN A 433 13.13 4.57 18.05
C ASN A 433 13.65 3.19 18.48
N HIS A 434 13.31 2.72 19.68
CA HIS A 434 13.64 1.40 20.20
C HIS A 434 15.14 1.05 20.17
N CYS A 435 16.03 2.05 20.29
CA CYS A 435 17.46 1.83 20.48
C CYS A 435 17.73 1.55 21.96
N LEU A 436 17.76 0.26 22.33
CA LEU A 436 17.73 -0.16 23.73
C LEU A 436 18.95 0.27 24.55
N MET A 437 20.11 0.43 23.89
CA MET A 437 21.38 0.80 24.51
C MET A 437 21.71 2.30 24.37
N LEU A 438 20.86 3.09 23.73
CA LEU A 438 21.16 4.50 23.45
C LEU A 438 21.17 5.32 24.75
N GLU A 439 22.34 5.83 25.12
CA GLU A 439 22.60 6.63 26.33
C GLU A 439 22.61 8.14 26.06
N GLU A 440 23.10 8.54 24.88
CA GLU A 440 23.28 9.94 24.52
C GLU A 440 22.95 10.24 23.05
N ILE A 441 22.28 11.38 22.85
CA ILE A 441 22.08 12.00 21.54
C ILE A 441 22.90 13.30 21.53
N PRO A 442 23.83 13.48 20.57
CA PRO A 442 24.68 14.67 20.49
C PRO A 442 23.87 15.89 20.02
N GLU A 443 24.54 17.04 19.93
CA GLU A 443 23.98 18.25 19.33
C GLU A 443 23.52 17.99 17.87
N LEU A 444 22.31 18.46 17.54
CA LEU A 444 21.67 18.26 16.25
C LEU A 444 21.55 19.59 15.50
N GLN A 445 21.60 19.54 14.17
CA GLN A 445 21.47 20.72 13.31
C GLN A 445 20.06 21.34 13.34
N LEU A 446 19.98 22.65 13.08
CA LEU A 446 18.73 23.42 13.07
C LEU A 446 17.76 23.07 11.91
N SER A 447 18.24 22.39 10.87
CA SER A 447 17.41 21.97 9.72
C SER A 447 16.44 20.84 10.08
N LEU A 448 16.67 20.14 11.19
CA LEU A 448 15.88 18.98 11.59
C LEU A 448 14.46 19.41 11.95
N ARG A 449 13.44 18.94 11.23
CA ARG A 449 12.05 19.20 11.58
C ARG A 449 11.46 18.07 12.41
N TRP A 450 11.93 16.84 12.26
CA TRP A 450 11.34 15.70 12.94
C TRP A 450 12.41 14.81 13.58
N ILE A 451 12.17 14.45 14.85
CA ILE A 451 12.98 13.50 15.60
C ILE A 451 12.08 12.50 16.33
N GLY A 452 12.41 11.21 16.19
CA GLY A 452 11.81 10.12 16.96
C GLY A 452 12.88 9.39 17.74
N ALA A 453 12.70 9.28 19.05
CA ALA A 453 13.59 8.52 19.95
C ALA A 453 12.78 7.81 21.06
N HIS A 454 11.59 7.30 20.71
CA HIS A 454 10.76 6.58 21.68
C HIS A 454 11.28 5.15 21.87
N GLY A 455 10.98 4.46 22.99
CA GLY A 455 11.47 3.12 23.29
C GLY A 455 12.96 3.00 23.67
N CYS A 456 13.65 4.07 24.07
CA CYS A 456 15.08 4.07 24.45
C CYS A 456 15.26 4.18 25.98
N PRO A 457 15.31 3.07 26.74
CA PRO A 457 15.30 3.08 28.20
C PRO A 457 16.61 3.56 28.85
N CYS A 458 17.76 3.35 28.16
CA CYS A 458 19.09 3.74 28.66
C CYS A 458 19.44 5.20 28.38
N LEU A 459 18.54 5.98 27.77
CA LEU A 459 18.80 7.37 27.37
C LEU A 459 18.86 8.26 28.61
N GLU A 460 20.03 8.28 29.27
CA GLU A 460 20.29 8.94 30.56
C GLU A 460 20.51 10.44 30.42
N THR A 461 20.89 10.94 29.23
CA THR A 461 21.01 12.39 28.94
C THR A 461 19.66 13.07 28.68
N LEU A 462 18.65 12.63 29.40
CA LEU A 462 17.74 13.55 30.09
C LEU A 462 18.33 13.84 31.46
N SER A 463 19.59 14.32 31.51
CA SER A 463 20.17 14.83 32.75
C SER A 463 19.14 15.78 33.34
N SER A 464 18.92 15.64 34.64
CA SER A 464 17.83 16.20 35.46
C SER A 464 17.79 17.74 35.49
N ASP A 465 18.45 18.40 34.54
CA ASP A 465 18.34 19.78 34.18
C ASP A 465 17.29 19.96 33.05
N PRO A 466 16.13 20.59 33.34
CA PRO A 466 15.15 21.07 32.37
C PRO A 466 15.72 21.89 31.20
N MET A 467 16.96 22.37 31.32
CA MET A 467 17.68 23.14 30.31
C MET A 467 18.68 22.30 29.48
N HIS A 468 18.64 20.97 29.56
CA HIS A 468 19.52 20.12 28.74
C HIS A 468 19.41 20.48 27.24
N LEU A 469 20.57 20.48 26.56
CA LEU A 469 20.70 20.95 25.17
C LEU A 469 19.70 20.26 24.24
N LEU A 470 19.45 18.95 24.42
CA LEU A 470 18.44 18.20 23.68
C LEU A 470 17.03 18.80 23.78
N TRP A 471 16.59 19.24 24.97
CA TRP A 471 15.30 19.92 25.13
C TRP A 471 15.27 21.28 24.44
N SER A 472 16.36 22.04 24.53
CA SER A 472 16.47 23.33 23.83
C SER A 472 16.43 23.16 22.31
N TYR A 473 17.04 22.10 21.78
CA TYR A 473 17.03 21.76 20.36
C TYR A 473 15.67 21.23 19.89
N LEU A 474 15.01 20.36 20.66
CA LEU A 474 13.61 19.98 20.42
C LEU A 474 12.70 21.21 20.39
N LEU A 475 12.86 22.13 21.35
CA LEU A 475 12.12 23.39 21.41
C LEU A 475 12.43 24.30 20.21
N ASN A 476 13.68 24.35 19.74
CA ASN A 476 14.10 25.11 18.56
C ASN A 476 13.56 24.49 17.26
N CYS A 477 13.48 23.16 17.16
CA CYS A 477 12.81 22.46 16.05
C CYS A 477 11.31 22.80 16.03
N PHE A 478 10.65 22.86 17.19
CA PHE A 478 9.26 23.33 17.28
C PHE A 478 9.15 24.80 16.88
N LYS A 479 10.06 25.65 17.35
CA LYS A 479 10.08 27.08 17.04
C LYS A 479 10.30 27.36 15.55
N SER A 480 11.18 26.61 14.86
CA SER A 480 11.42 26.78 13.42
C SER A 480 10.21 26.36 12.59
N GLN A 481 9.60 25.19 12.87
CA GLN A 481 8.35 24.76 12.21
C GLN A 481 7.22 25.81 12.35
N ILE A 482 7.14 26.48 13.49
CA ILE A 482 6.12 27.51 13.76
C ILE A 482 6.42 28.81 13.00
N GLN A 483 7.70 29.17 12.83
CA GLN A 483 8.13 30.40 12.16
C GLN A 483 8.05 30.29 10.63
N ASP A 484 8.32 29.12 10.08
CA ASP A 484 8.24 28.85 8.63
C ASP A 484 6.80 28.61 8.15
N PHE A 485 5.82 28.51 9.06
CA PHE A 485 4.42 28.28 8.74
C PHE A 485 3.72 29.59 8.32
N GLU A 486 3.92 30.04 7.09
CA GLU A 486 3.06 31.07 6.49
C GLU A 486 1.67 30.50 6.20
N CYS A 487 0.74 30.68 7.14
CA CYS A 487 -0.64 30.26 6.99
C CYS A 487 -1.30 31.03 5.83
N PRO A 488 -1.67 30.38 4.71
CA PRO A 488 -2.45 31.04 3.67
C PRO A 488 -3.77 31.45 4.31
N THR A 489 -4.17 32.70 4.13
CA THR A 489 -5.23 33.43 4.84
C THR A 489 -6.65 32.84 4.80
N ARG A 490 -6.83 31.56 4.41
CA ARG A 490 -8.12 30.85 4.38
C ARG A 490 -8.25 29.61 5.27
N SER A 491 -7.21 29.11 5.95
CA SER A 491 -7.37 27.92 6.83
C SER A 491 -6.69 28.04 8.20
N LYS A 492 -7.40 28.63 9.18
CA LYS A 492 -6.97 28.82 10.58
C LYS A 492 -6.88 27.54 11.45
N TYR A 493 -6.82 26.33 10.87
CA TYR A 493 -7.25 25.13 11.60
C TYR A 493 -6.21 24.05 11.92
N TYR A 494 -4.92 24.19 11.59
CA TYR A 494 -3.99 23.06 11.72
C TYR A 494 -2.55 23.45 12.08
N CYS A 495 -2.19 23.43 13.37
CA CYS A 495 -0.80 23.39 13.85
C CYS A 495 -0.73 22.67 15.21
N GLU A 496 -0.34 21.39 15.25
CA GLU A 496 0.04 20.71 16.50
C GLU A 496 1.30 19.90 16.26
N THR A 497 2.17 19.79 17.28
CA THR A 497 3.37 18.95 17.21
C THR A 497 3.36 17.94 18.35
N ARG A 498 3.67 16.67 18.06
CA ARG A 498 3.56 15.56 19.02
C ARG A 498 4.93 14.94 19.33
N VAL A 499 5.13 14.58 20.60
CA VAL A 499 6.33 13.92 21.14
C VAL A 499 5.86 12.74 22.01
N VAL A 500 6.49 11.58 21.87
CA VAL A 500 6.25 10.42 22.73
C VAL A 500 7.42 10.28 23.70
N ILE A 501 7.12 10.25 24.99
CA ILE A 501 8.12 10.08 26.06
C ILE A 501 7.93 8.68 26.67
N PRO A 502 8.82 7.72 26.40
CA PRO A 502 8.72 6.35 26.92
C PRO A 502 9.15 6.28 28.38
N GLY A 503 8.57 5.36 29.16
CA GLY A 503 9.06 5.00 30.50
C GLY A 503 8.84 6.04 31.60
N SER A 504 8.26 7.20 31.30
CA SER A 504 7.98 8.20 32.33
C SER A 504 6.78 7.76 33.20
N ARG A 505 7.05 7.38 34.45
CA ARG A 505 6.03 7.08 35.49
C ARG A 505 5.28 8.32 36.00
N GLY A 506 5.40 9.46 35.30
CA GLY A 506 4.83 10.73 35.68
C GLY A 506 5.14 11.81 34.64
N ILE A 507 4.59 13.01 34.85
CA ILE A 507 4.78 14.18 34.00
C ILE A 507 6.23 14.70 34.19
N PRO A 508 7.04 14.87 33.14
CA PRO A 508 8.41 15.39 33.26
C PRO A 508 8.51 16.67 34.10
N GLU A 509 9.49 16.77 34.99
CA GLU A 509 9.62 17.90 35.93
C GLU A 509 9.82 19.26 35.25
N TRP A 510 10.32 19.30 34.01
CA TRP A 510 10.41 20.52 33.21
C TRP A 510 9.04 21.01 32.71
N ILE A 511 8.07 20.12 32.50
CA ILE A 511 6.65 20.49 32.32
C ILE A 511 6.08 21.00 33.65
N SER A 512 6.64 20.56 34.77
CA SER A 512 6.30 21.08 36.10
C SER A 512 7.03 22.39 36.45
N HIS A 513 7.90 22.94 35.58
CA HIS A 513 8.58 24.20 35.83
C HIS A 513 7.63 25.40 35.73
N LYS A 514 7.25 25.85 36.92
CA LYS A 514 6.27 26.89 37.28
C LYS A 514 6.72 28.30 36.87
N SER A 515 6.85 28.59 35.58
CA SER A 515 6.95 30.00 35.14
C SER A 515 5.56 30.61 35.00
N MET A 516 4.92 30.91 36.13
CA MET A 516 3.72 31.76 36.18
C MET A 516 4.17 33.22 36.10
N GLY A 517 4.70 33.61 34.94
CA GLY A 517 5.12 34.97 34.61
C GLY A 517 4.20 35.54 33.54
N TYR A 518 3.51 36.62 33.88
CA TYR A 518 2.69 37.36 32.91
C TYR A 518 3.64 38.05 31.93
N THR A 519 3.64 37.66 30.65
CA THR A 519 3.49 38.62 29.54
C THR A 519 3.42 38.04 28.12
N ASN A 520 3.77 36.78 27.82
CA ASN A 520 3.58 36.24 26.45
C ASN A 520 3.23 34.74 26.42
N PHE A 521 1.95 34.40 26.18
CA PHE A 521 1.48 33.02 26.01
C PHE A 521 2.08 32.39 24.75
N LEU A 522 2.83 31.30 24.86
CA LEU A 522 3.49 30.63 23.74
C LEU A 522 2.71 29.41 23.22
N GLY A 523 1.81 28.85 24.02
CA GLY A 523 1.06 27.64 23.67
C GLY A 523 0.65 26.82 24.89
N PHE A 524 0.12 25.62 24.69
CA PHE A 524 -0.06 24.65 25.77
C PHE A 524 0.43 23.25 25.39
N ALA A 525 0.96 22.50 26.36
CA ALA A 525 1.31 21.11 26.21
C ALA A 525 0.26 20.23 26.91
N LEU A 526 -0.36 19.33 26.17
CA LEU A 526 -1.18 18.26 26.72
C LEU A 526 -0.30 17.03 26.93
N PHE A 527 -0.49 16.32 28.03
CA PHE A 527 0.14 15.04 28.26
C PHE A 527 -0.89 13.99 28.69
N TYR A 528 -0.73 12.74 28.28
CA TYR A 528 -1.60 11.63 28.69
C TYR A 528 -0.90 10.26 28.62
N HIS A 529 -1.20 9.37 29.57
CA HIS A 529 -0.76 7.97 29.56
C HIS A 529 -1.78 7.10 28.84
N HIS A 530 -1.37 6.51 27.73
CA HIS A 530 -2.20 5.58 26.97
C HIS A 530 -2.00 4.14 27.44
N VAL A 531 -3.10 3.41 27.67
CA VAL A 531 -3.05 1.96 27.95
C VAL A 531 -3.73 1.22 26.81
N PRO A 532 -3.02 0.37 26.04
CA PRO A 532 -3.65 -0.53 25.08
C PRO A 532 -4.67 -1.42 25.79
N LEU A 533 -5.87 -1.55 25.22
CA LEU A 533 -6.84 -2.55 25.67
C LEU A 533 -6.47 -3.89 25.01
N ASP A 534 -6.58 -5.01 25.73
CA ASP A 534 -6.19 -6.39 25.35
C ASP A 534 -6.89 -6.99 24.11
N TYR A 535 -7.50 -6.15 23.25
CA TYR A 535 -8.15 -6.64 22.04
C TYR A 535 -7.17 -6.70 20.87
N ASP A 536 -6.97 -7.93 20.42
CA ASP A 536 -6.37 -8.28 19.14
C ASP A 536 -7.05 -7.48 18.00
N HIS A 537 -6.22 -6.86 17.16
CA HIS A 537 -6.51 -6.05 15.95
C HIS A 537 -6.54 -4.51 16.07
N ASP A 538 -5.59 -3.90 15.36
CA ASP A 538 -5.68 -2.64 14.61
C ASP A 538 -6.19 -1.39 15.37
N LEU A 539 -5.71 -1.13 16.59
CA LEU A 539 -6.10 0.07 17.33
C LEU A 539 -5.21 1.29 16.99
N LEU A 540 -5.82 2.22 16.27
CA LEU A 540 -5.35 3.59 16.06
C LEU A 540 -5.26 4.32 17.41
N ASN A 541 -4.40 5.35 17.54
CA ASN A 541 -4.33 6.11 18.79
C ASN A 541 -5.73 6.70 19.17
N PRO A 542 -5.95 7.17 20.40
CA PRO A 542 -7.19 7.88 20.74
C PRO A 542 -7.36 9.18 19.96
N THR A 543 -8.57 9.39 19.46
CA THR A 543 -9.13 10.69 19.12
C THR A 543 -9.31 11.48 20.43
N LEU A 544 -8.93 12.76 20.49
CA LEU A 544 -9.13 13.57 21.69
C LEU A 544 -10.11 14.72 21.38
N ASP A 545 -10.93 15.07 22.37
CA ASP A 545 -11.70 16.31 22.43
C ASP A 545 -11.20 17.13 23.62
N LEU A 546 -10.61 18.29 23.35
CA LEU A 546 -10.32 19.26 24.40
C LEU A 546 -11.46 20.28 24.50
N LEU A 547 -12.01 20.40 25.71
CA LEU A 547 -13.08 21.34 26.04
C LEU A 547 -12.54 22.42 26.97
N MET A 548 -12.68 23.68 26.56
CA MET A 548 -12.24 24.85 27.32
C MET A 548 -13.44 25.64 27.84
N SER A 549 -13.41 26.10 29.09
CA SER A 549 -14.48 26.94 29.66
C SER A 549 -13.95 28.17 30.40
N HIS A 550 -14.82 29.18 30.51
CA HIS A 550 -14.58 30.39 31.28
C HIS A 550 -15.17 30.23 32.69
N GLY A 551 -14.33 30.11 33.72
CA GLY A 551 -14.78 29.82 35.09
C GLY A 551 -15.44 28.44 35.24
N ASN A 552 -16.20 28.22 36.31
CA ASN A 552 -16.76 26.91 36.68
C ASN A 552 -18.01 26.47 35.86
N ARG A 553 -18.43 27.26 34.88
CA ARG A 553 -19.60 26.95 34.04
C ARG A 553 -19.14 26.37 32.71
N PHE A 554 -19.46 25.09 32.48
CA PHE A 554 -19.18 24.37 31.24
C PHE A 554 -20.21 24.66 30.12
N GLU A 555 -21.05 25.69 30.26
CA GLU A 555 -22.21 25.96 29.39
C GLU A 555 -21.86 26.50 27.99
N TYR A 556 -20.64 27.02 27.80
CA TYR A 556 -20.13 27.47 26.49
C TYR A 556 -18.86 26.71 26.13
N MET A 557 -19.04 25.51 25.58
CA MET A 557 -17.93 24.62 25.24
C MET A 557 -17.36 24.96 23.85
N HIS A 558 -16.08 25.29 23.80
CA HIS A 558 -15.33 25.23 22.55
C HIS A 558 -14.60 23.89 22.46
N ARG A 559 -14.85 23.16 21.38
CA ARG A 559 -14.36 21.80 21.12
C ARG A 559 -13.21 21.84 20.13
N ILE A 560 -12.09 21.20 20.47
CA ILE A 560 -10.97 20.96 19.55
C ILE A 560 -10.90 19.44 19.34
N TRP A 561 -11.05 18.98 18.09
CA TRP A 561 -11.00 17.58 17.67
C TRP A 561 -9.56 17.19 17.29
N PHE A 562 -9.10 16.03 17.72
CA PHE A 562 -7.78 15.48 17.40
C PHE A 562 -7.93 14.07 16.85
N SER A 563 -7.43 13.75 15.65
CA SER A 563 -7.40 12.39 15.08
C SER A 563 -5.95 11.86 14.99
N PRO A 564 -5.67 10.56 15.15
CA PRO A 564 -4.31 10.04 15.23
C PRO A 564 -3.85 9.22 14.03
N GLU A 565 -4.75 8.80 13.16
CA GLU A 565 -4.40 8.58 11.77
C GLU A 565 -4.57 9.92 11.07
N GLY A 566 -3.71 10.24 10.11
CA GLY A 566 -3.90 11.37 9.20
C GLY A 566 -5.16 11.23 8.33
N LYS A 567 -6.36 11.16 8.91
CA LYS A 567 -7.66 11.26 8.25
C LYS A 567 -8.62 12.16 9.05
N LYS A 568 -8.82 13.35 8.47
CA LYS A 568 -10.00 14.25 8.52
C LYS A 568 -10.35 14.93 9.86
N CYS A 569 -10.15 16.24 9.94
CA CYS A 569 -11.08 17.12 10.65
C CYS A 569 -12.02 17.78 9.63
N PHE A 570 -13.32 17.84 9.92
CA PHE A 570 -14.29 18.56 9.11
C PHE A 570 -14.66 19.88 9.78
N THR A 571 -14.43 21.01 9.09
CA THR A 571 -15.49 21.98 8.74
C THR A 571 -15.15 22.62 7.38
N ASN A 572 -16.08 22.53 6.42
CA ASN A 572 -16.13 23.24 5.12
C ASN A 572 -14.89 23.33 4.21
N GLY A 573 -14.59 22.23 3.49
CA GLY A 573 -14.16 22.27 2.08
C GLY A 573 -12.67 22.43 1.74
N VAL A 574 -12.14 21.41 1.05
CA VAL A 574 -10.82 21.27 0.36
C VAL A 574 -9.62 20.78 1.20
N SER A 575 -8.84 19.87 0.60
CA SER A 575 -7.98 18.82 1.19
C SER A 575 -6.52 18.89 0.73
N ILE A 576 -5.55 18.60 1.61
CA ILE A 576 -4.16 18.19 1.29
C ILE A 576 -3.64 17.21 2.37
N TRP A 577 -2.79 16.24 1.99
CA TRP A 577 -2.30 15.07 2.77
C TRP A 577 -0.93 15.30 3.44
N PRO A 578 -0.66 14.66 4.60
CA PRO A 578 0.68 14.14 4.88
C PRO A 578 0.70 12.67 5.38
N TRP A 579 1.46 11.87 4.64
CA TRP A 579 2.18 10.62 4.87
C TRP A 579 2.22 10.02 6.30
N GLY A 580 1.45 8.93 6.47
CA GLY A 580 1.84 7.62 7.02
C GLY A 580 2.53 7.48 8.39
N PHE A 581 1.77 6.97 9.38
CA PHE A 581 2.29 5.96 10.32
C PHE A 581 2.33 4.62 9.57
N GLU A 582 3.49 3.96 9.49
CA GLU A 582 3.59 2.58 8.99
C GLU A 582 3.65 1.57 10.15
N LYS A 583 2.88 0.49 9.96
CA LYS A 583 2.35 -0.57 10.83
C LYS A 583 3.30 -1.49 11.65
N ASP A 584 4.53 -1.12 12.00
CA ASP A 584 5.48 -2.08 12.61
C ASP A 584 5.71 -1.90 14.12
N CYS A 585 4.67 -1.99 14.96
CA CYS A 585 4.83 -2.13 16.42
C CYS A 585 3.82 -3.14 16.98
N THR A 586 4.18 -4.42 16.98
CA THR A 586 3.42 -5.51 17.60
C THR A 586 3.90 -5.88 19.02
N SER A 587 4.76 -5.07 19.67
CA SER A 587 5.40 -5.46 20.93
C SER A 587 5.34 -4.44 22.09
N CYS A 588 4.55 -3.37 22.02
CA CYS A 588 4.50 -2.39 23.10
C CYS A 588 3.48 -2.79 24.19
N LEU A 589 3.98 -3.43 25.25
CA LEU A 589 3.21 -3.80 26.46
C LEU A 589 3.30 -2.75 27.60
N ASP A 590 4.08 -1.67 27.44
CA ASP A 590 4.25 -0.63 28.46
C ASP A 590 3.41 0.64 28.17
N PRO A 591 2.84 1.30 29.20
CA PRO A 591 2.10 2.55 29.03
C PRO A 591 3.05 3.72 28.69
N GLU A 592 2.87 4.31 27.50
CA GLU A 592 3.67 5.46 27.03
C GLU A 592 3.02 6.80 27.44
N LEU A 593 3.85 7.79 27.82
CA LEU A 593 3.41 9.18 27.99
C LEU A 593 3.44 9.91 26.66
N MET A 594 2.26 10.26 26.17
CA MET A 594 2.10 11.11 24.99
C MET A 594 2.15 12.58 25.41
N VAL A 595 2.95 13.41 24.74
CA VAL A 595 2.99 14.87 24.91
C VAL A 595 2.65 15.54 23.57
N ALA A 596 1.59 16.33 23.53
CA ALA A 596 1.20 17.13 22.38
C ALA A 596 1.34 18.62 22.68
N TYR A 597 2.19 19.33 21.93
CA TYR A 597 2.39 20.77 22.04
C TYR A 597 1.54 21.52 21.00
N PHE A 598 0.81 22.51 21.50
CA PHE A 598 -0.05 23.40 20.74
C PHE A 598 0.51 24.80 20.78
N PRO A 599 1.09 25.30 19.67
CA PRO A 599 1.64 26.64 19.66
C PRO A 599 0.54 27.70 19.70
N GLN A 600 0.86 28.87 20.24
CA GLN A 600 -0.05 30.02 20.35
C GLN A 600 -0.73 30.33 19.01
N ILE A 601 0.00 30.20 17.89
CA ILE A 601 -0.54 30.46 16.54
C ILE A 601 -1.70 29.53 16.17
N ALA A 602 -1.66 28.27 16.60
CA ALA A 602 -2.73 27.28 16.42
C ALA A 602 -3.97 27.60 17.25
N ILE A 603 -3.77 28.36 18.32
CA ILE A 603 -4.80 28.66 19.30
C ILE A 603 -5.45 29.97 18.91
N SER A 604 -6.77 29.95 18.72
CA SER A 604 -7.53 31.16 18.39
C SER A 604 -7.23 32.28 19.39
N SER A 605 -7.03 33.52 18.90
CA SER A 605 -6.64 34.65 19.73
C SER A 605 -7.56 34.89 20.93
N LYS A 606 -8.84 34.54 20.81
CA LYS A 606 -9.81 34.59 21.93
C LYS A 606 -9.46 33.68 23.11
N TYR A 607 -8.73 32.58 22.89
CA TYR A 607 -8.32 31.62 23.94
C TYR A 607 -6.92 31.86 24.49
N ARG A 608 -6.18 32.85 23.97
CA ARG A 608 -4.80 33.16 24.39
C ARG A 608 -4.72 33.95 25.71
N SER A 609 -5.86 34.18 26.36
CA SER A 609 -5.94 34.86 27.65
C SER A 609 -6.13 33.85 28.79
N ASN A 610 -5.62 34.20 29.97
CA ASN A 610 -5.77 33.41 31.21
C ASN A 610 -7.21 33.27 31.72
N ARG A 611 -8.20 33.86 31.03
CA ARG A 611 -9.63 33.70 31.33
C ARG A 611 -10.15 32.29 31.03
N TRP A 612 -9.43 31.53 30.20
CA TRP A 612 -9.74 30.14 29.84
C TRP A 612 -8.82 29.19 30.62
N ASN A 613 -9.01 29.14 31.93
CA ASN A 613 -8.14 28.39 32.86
C ASN A 613 -8.72 27.03 33.28
N ASN A 614 -9.94 26.70 32.84
CA ASN A 614 -10.56 25.40 33.07
C ASN A 614 -10.58 24.57 31.79
N PHE A 615 -9.89 23.43 31.83
CA PHE A 615 -9.75 22.50 30.73
C PHE A 615 -10.35 21.14 31.09
N LYS A 616 -11.07 20.53 30.15
CA LYS A 616 -11.56 19.16 30.27
C LYS A 616 -11.22 18.38 29.00
N ALA A 617 -10.38 17.37 29.11
CA ALA A 617 -10.06 16.45 28.03
C ALA A 617 -11.06 15.28 28.01
N ARG A 618 -11.48 14.86 26.82
CA ARG A 618 -12.24 13.63 26.59
C ARG A 618 -11.54 12.82 25.51
N PHE A 619 -11.26 11.56 25.78
CA PHE A 619 -10.59 10.67 24.82
C PHE A 619 -11.62 9.69 24.24
N TYR A 620 -11.58 9.51 22.93
CA TYR A 620 -12.42 8.62 22.14
C TYR A 620 -11.55 7.66 21.34
N GLY A 621 -11.81 6.37 21.40
CA GLY A 621 -11.25 5.41 20.47
C GLY A 621 -11.89 5.54 19.08
N PRO A 622 -11.26 4.97 18.03
CA PRO A 622 -11.89 4.85 16.73
C PRO A 622 -13.25 4.17 16.87
N TYR A 623 -14.25 4.65 16.12
CA TYR A 623 -15.61 4.08 16.09
C TYR A 623 -16.43 4.20 17.39
N GLY A 624 -16.02 5.07 18.33
CA GLY A 624 -16.80 5.36 19.54
C GLY A 624 -16.56 4.41 20.71
N HIS A 625 -15.56 3.54 20.62
CA HIS A 625 -15.07 2.77 21.76
C HIS A 625 -14.32 3.68 22.73
N GLY A 626 -14.41 3.44 24.04
CA GLY A 626 -13.65 4.22 25.03
C GLY A 626 -12.17 3.81 25.04
N THR A 627 -11.26 4.78 25.03
CA THR A 627 -9.83 4.53 25.28
C THR A 627 -9.53 4.66 26.78
N LYS A 628 -8.77 3.72 27.35
CA LYS A 628 -8.33 3.81 28.74
C LYS A 628 -7.12 4.76 28.83
N VAL A 629 -7.32 5.91 29.45
CA VAL A 629 -6.26 6.86 29.81
C VAL A 629 -6.05 6.81 31.31
N GLU A 630 -4.85 6.44 31.75
CA GLU A 630 -4.54 6.29 33.18
C GLU A 630 -4.34 7.62 33.88
N SER A 631 -3.70 8.57 33.20
CA SER A 631 -3.52 9.93 33.70
C SER A 631 -3.42 10.90 32.51
N CYS A 632 -3.82 12.15 32.70
CA CYS A 632 -3.63 13.21 31.72
C CYS A 632 -3.56 14.58 32.39
N GLY A 633 -3.06 15.59 31.67
CA GLY A 633 -3.08 16.97 32.11
C GLY A 633 -2.59 17.93 31.04
N ILE A 634 -2.71 19.22 31.33
CA ILE A 634 -2.43 20.31 30.39
C ILE A 634 -1.58 21.35 31.09
N HIS A 635 -0.55 21.82 30.41
CA HIS A 635 0.36 22.85 30.88
C HIS A 635 0.35 24.05 29.93
N LEU A 636 0.14 25.24 30.47
CA LEU A 636 0.23 26.50 29.70
C LEU A 636 1.68 26.96 29.66
N ILE A 637 2.19 27.25 28.47
CA ILE A 637 3.58 27.64 28.24
C ILE A 637 3.62 29.14 27.99
N TYR A 638 4.44 29.85 28.76
CA TYR A 638 4.65 31.29 28.67
C TYR A 638 6.13 31.61 28.46
N ASN A 639 6.41 32.76 27.86
CA ASN A 639 7.77 33.30 27.82
C ASN A 639 8.16 33.86 29.21
N LYS A 640 9.36 33.54 29.70
CA LYS A 640 9.81 33.77 31.09
C LYS A 640 9.86 35.28 31.45
N ALA A 641 9.41 35.65 32.65
CA ALA A 641 9.81 36.88 33.36
C ALA A 641 9.74 36.70 34.90
N GLN A 642 10.58 37.46 35.61
CA GLN A 642 11.19 37.28 36.94
C GLN A 642 10.30 36.88 38.15
N ASP A 643 11.00 36.26 39.11
CA ASP A 643 10.57 35.74 40.42
C ASP A 643 9.53 36.57 41.17
N HIS A 644 8.35 36.00 41.47
CA HIS A 644 7.46 36.38 42.58
C HIS A 644 6.43 35.27 42.90
N PRO A 645 5.84 35.23 44.12
CA PRO A 645 5.54 33.98 44.81
C PRO A 645 4.26 33.27 44.39
N GLN A 646 4.31 31.96 44.62
CA GLN A 646 3.45 30.89 44.10
C GLN A 646 2.03 30.88 44.67
N GLN A 647 1.03 30.66 43.82
CA GLN A 647 -0.25 30.03 44.18
C GLN A 647 -0.38 28.69 43.44
N SER A 648 -0.88 27.67 44.16
CA SER A 648 -0.92 26.27 43.75
C SER A 648 -1.99 25.98 42.66
N LEU A 649 -1.61 25.15 41.69
CA LEU A 649 -2.52 24.57 40.69
C LEU A 649 -2.83 23.10 41.07
N GLN A 650 -4.09 22.72 40.98
CA GLN A 650 -4.60 21.40 41.37
C GLN A 650 -4.37 20.35 40.26
N LEU A 651 -3.85 19.18 40.65
CA LEU A 651 -3.88 17.94 39.87
C LEU A 651 -5.33 17.46 39.74
N PHE A 652 -5.81 17.24 38.52
CA PHE A 652 -7.10 16.59 38.30
C PHE A 652 -6.91 15.07 38.19
N ASN A 653 -7.36 14.33 39.20
CA ASN A 653 -7.68 12.91 39.02
C ASN A 653 -9.02 12.83 38.27
N VAL A 654 -9.01 12.37 37.02
CA VAL A 654 -10.27 12.09 36.30
C VAL A 654 -10.92 10.86 36.93
N LYS A 655 -12.03 11.07 37.67
CA LYS A 655 -12.91 9.98 38.11
C LYS A 655 -13.66 9.38 36.91
N ARG A 656 -13.81 8.04 36.95
CA ARG A 656 -14.53 7.15 36.01
C ARG A 656 -15.72 7.81 35.31
N SER A 657 -15.82 7.65 33.99
CA SER A 657 -17.02 7.99 33.21
C SER A 657 -17.99 6.80 33.03
N HIS A 658 -17.97 5.83 33.95
CA HIS A 658 -18.99 4.78 34.04
C HIS A 658 -19.63 4.84 35.41
N ASP A 659 -20.59 5.75 35.56
CA ASP A 659 -21.72 5.66 36.48
C ASP A 659 -22.61 6.85 36.17
N ASP A 660 -23.50 6.68 35.19
CA ASP A 660 -24.72 7.47 34.99
C ASP A 660 -25.49 6.87 33.81
N THR A 661 -26.05 5.68 33.98
CA THR A 661 -27.28 5.20 33.30
C THR A 661 -27.64 3.82 33.85
N LYS A 662 -28.09 3.73 35.10
CA LYS A 662 -28.96 2.64 35.54
C LYS A 662 -29.97 3.19 36.54
N ASP A 663 -30.97 3.87 36.01
CA ASP A 663 -32.29 3.97 36.65
C ASP A 663 -33.34 3.39 35.71
N HIS A 664 -33.60 2.10 35.97
CA HIS A 664 -34.91 1.43 36.00
C HIS A 664 -35.69 1.10 34.70
N PRO A 665 -36.57 0.07 34.78
CA PRO A 665 -36.74 -0.98 33.78
C PRO A 665 -38.14 -0.93 33.13
N HIS A 666 -38.40 -1.83 32.17
CA HIS A 666 -39.60 -2.68 32.09
C HIS A 666 -39.86 -3.16 30.64
N VAL A 667 -39.97 -4.50 30.55
CA VAL A 667 -40.52 -5.36 29.48
C VAL A 667 -39.68 -5.51 28.21
#